data_AF-A0A800MBX5-F1
#
_entry.id   AF-A0A800MBX5-F1
#
_cell.length_a   1.000
_cell.length_b   1.000
_cell.length_c   1.000
_cell.angle_alpha   90.00
_cell.angle_beta   90.00
_cell.angle_gamma   90.00
#
_symmetry.space_group_name_H-M   'P 1'
#
loop_
_entity.id
_entity.type
_entity.pdbx_description
1 polymer ?
#
loop_
_entity_poly.entity_id
_entity_poly.type
_entity_poly.pdbx_seq_one_letter_code
_entity_poly.pdbx_strand_id
1 'polypeptide(L)'
;MFLSKSIIKVIINYFFLFHFLSSVGAQTWGKDIGYNALIEELTENPEIDIKSISYIEAEENGWHYRKGTSEASEPSNLWMTSDFDEDATWQIGQTSIGYGDNDDNTILNDMRGPSVNGSEPYTSIYLRKKFLINSLDTSSRLLLKAYVDDGAIIWINGVEVARLHISKGTKTYNSTAQVHEAEWESIIIKGGTQLLNEGENIIAIQAFNQSISSSDFSIDIELSSCPFRVSLIEATGSDDNFLPEPSPNNNPPIEYSFNGSGPFEGNSFRIKTIDESLTYNSSGHALTVGRRFFSNESIVPWVPLVDVYSANQWVNGDYLRTGSSLPPKTEESFVQNHSWISYGYNNETSPSEVDNIISIHNEAVRRFDYAIIRDQFIACVGLNNGADTTVPSILASSYNAISVGNTNGSHSRGKTVSGIDIGTGNIEHDGPGRTKPDIVANDNSTSSCTPQVSSAVTFLIGIAKAKHTENALLPEVMKALIMAGASKKEFDNWSRNKEMPIDSVLGAGKINVQNSYHILIAGEQELESISNNYGWDFGSIDKSSEASYSIKLEEDVSEASFSLNWNRIIRSAEWLNGNPYSESIADMKLELYRKKDNSLTLYDISDSKIDNLEHLYLRGLDRGEYVIKVSSDAATNYGLAWRAENGQAPDLSVATDPNNKSLNFYFSHLIPGKTFTLEKSTNLKDWTSIHSFTAVETNETFNEVIETIISRFFYRLNWNPVN
;
A
#
# COMPACT_ATOMS: atom_id res chain seq x y z
N MET A 1 42.28 18.92 20.33
CA MET A 1 41.73 17.89 19.44
C MET A 1 40.22 17.87 19.68
N PHE A 2 39.46 18.64 18.91
CA PHE A 2 38.01 18.81 19.08
C PHE A 2 37.30 18.26 17.84
N LEU A 3 36.59 17.14 18.01
CA LEU A 3 35.59 16.68 17.04
C LEU A 3 34.29 17.45 17.30
N SER A 4 33.55 17.77 16.23
CA SER A 4 32.31 18.55 16.34
C SER A 4 31.18 17.72 16.94
N LYS A 5 30.24 18.39 17.65
CA LYS A 5 29.03 17.75 18.18
C LYS A 5 28.17 17.08 17.09
N SER A 6 28.26 17.57 15.85
CA SER A 6 27.58 17.01 14.68
C SER A 6 27.98 15.56 14.40
N ILE A 7 29.28 15.26 14.43
CA ILE A 7 29.81 13.91 14.19
C ILE A 7 29.34 12.93 15.28
N ILE A 8 29.28 13.40 16.53
CA ILE A 8 28.80 12.58 17.66
C ILE A 8 27.31 12.22 17.47
N LYS A 9 26.47 13.14 16.99
CA LYS A 9 25.03 12.88 16.76
C LYS A 9 24.79 11.84 15.66
N VAL A 10 25.59 11.86 14.58
CA VAL A 10 25.54 10.86 13.50
C VAL A 10 26.00 9.49 13.98
N ILE A 11 27.12 9.41 14.69
CA ILE A 11 27.67 8.14 15.21
C ILE A 11 26.68 7.47 16.19
N ILE A 12 25.98 8.24 17.02
CA ILE A 12 24.98 7.69 17.95
C ILE A 12 23.84 7.01 17.20
N ASN A 13 23.27 7.62 16.16
CA ASN A 13 22.19 6.99 15.37
C ASN A 13 22.65 5.68 14.72
N TYR A 14 23.84 5.65 14.10
CA TYR A 14 24.39 4.44 13.49
C TYR A 14 24.63 3.31 14.52
N PHE A 15 25.13 3.64 15.71
CA PHE A 15 25.42 2.64 16.75
C PHE A 15 24.15 2.08 17.42
N PHE A 16 23.07 2.87 17.50
CA PHE A 16 21.76 2.38 17.98
C PHE A 16 21.09 1.45 16.96
N LEU A 17 21.08 1.80 15.67
CA LEU A 17 20.44 0.98 14.63
C LEU A 17 21.01 -0.44 14.56
N PHE A 18 22.31 -0.59 14.86
CA PHE A 18 23.03 -1.87 14.91
C PHE A 18 22.49 -2.86 15.98
N HIS A 19 21.86 -2.39 17.06
CA HIS A 19 21.26 -3.26 18.08
C HIS A 19 19.82 -3.70 17.75
N PHE A 20 19.13 -2.95 16.89
CA PHE A 20 17.71 -3.13 16.63
C PHE A 20 17.43 -4.25 15.62
N LEU A 21 18.12 -4.26 14.47
CA LEU A 21 17.88 -5.22 13.39
C LEU A 21 18.24 -6.68 13.76
N SER A 22 19.05 -6.86 14.81
CA SER A 22 19.50 -8.17 15.33
C SER A 22 18.80 -8.61 16.62
N SER A 23 17.58 -8.13 16.87
CA SER A 23 16.77 -8.54 18.03
C SER A 23 16.46 -10.04 18.04
N VAL A 24 16.66 -10.70 19.19
CA VAL A 24 16.37 -12.14 19.37
C VAL A 24 14.87 -12.44 19.21
N GLY A 25 13.99 -11.49 19.54
CA GLY A 25 12.55 -11.61 19.31
C GLY A 25 12.23 -11.65 17.81
N ALA A 26 12.73 -10.66 17.07
CA ALA A 26 12.54 -10.53 15.62
C ALA A 26 13.04 -11.78 14.86
N GLN A 27 14.22 -12.28 15.24
CA GLN A 27 14.86 -13.45 14.61
C GLN A 27 14.08 -14.76 14.81
N THR A 28 13.17 -14.85 15.79
CA THR A 28 12.45 -16.09 16.12
C THR A 28 11.46 -16.48 15.02
N TRP A 29 10.79 -15.49 14.44
CA TRP A 29 9.77 -15.64 13.38
C TRP A 29 10.20 -15.02 12.04
N GLY A 30 11.09 -14.01 12.05
CA GLY A 30 11.61 -13.37 10.83
C GLY A 30 12.27 -14.35 9.85
N LYS A 31 12.86 -15.44 10.37
CA LYS A 31 13.42 -16.54 9.56
C LYS A 31 12.38 -17.16 8.61
N ASP A 32 11.13 -17.29 9.05
CA ASP A 32 10.07 -17.99 8.30
C ASP A 32 9.61 -17.16 7.10
N ILE A 33 9.83 -15.84 7.15
CA ILE A 33 9.54 -14.88 6.09
C ILE A 33 10.80 -14.35 5.39
N GLY A 34 11.92 -15.07 5.48
CA GLY A 34 13.18 -14.74 4.79
C GLY A 34 13.96 -13.54 5.34
N TYR A 35 13.49 -12.86 6.39
CA TYR A 35 14.18 -11.69 6.95
C TYR A 35 15.57 -12.05 7.50
N ASN A 36 15.72 -13.18 8.20
CA ASN A 36 17.04 -13.61 8.69
C ASN A 36 18.02 -13.88 7.54
N ALA A 37 17.56 -14.50 6.44
CA ALA A 37 18.39 -14.77 5.27
C ALA A 37 18.83 -13.48 4.55
N LEU A 38 17.95 -12.46 4.50
CA LEU A 38 18.32 -11.12 4.04
C LEU A 38 19.40 -10.48 4.93
N ILE A 39 19.26 -10.56 6.26
CA ILE A 39 20.26 -10.02 7.20
C ILE A 39 21.59 -10.81 7.17
N GLU A 40 21.58 -12.10 6.81
CA GLU A 40 22.77 -12.91 6.58
C GLU A 40 23.46 -12.62 5.23
N GLU A 41 22.70 -12.18 4.22
CA GLU A 41 23.20 -11.76 2.91
C GLU A 41 23.80 -10.35 2.93
N LEU A 42 23.17 -9.41 3.63
CA LEU A 42 23.55 -8.01 3.65
C LEU A 42 24.84 -7.78 4.44
N THR A 43 25.91 -7.37 3.74
CA THR A 43 27.22 -7.06 4.33
C THR A 43 27.22 -5.84 5.25
N GLU A 44 26.22 -4.96 5.10
CA GLU A 44 25.96 -3.80 5.94
C GLU A 44 24.46 -3.70 6.21
N ASN A 45 24.05 -3.26 7.40
CA ASN A 45 22.64 -3.06 7.72
C ASN A 45 22.00 -2.08 6.72
N PRO A 46 20.80 -2.36 6.20
CA PRO A 46 20.16 -1.49 5.24
C PRO A 46 19.73 -0.17 5.89
N GLU A 47 19.90 0.93 5.16
CA GLU A 47 19.44 2.25 5.61
C GLU A 47 17.92 2.32 5.60
N ILE A 48 17.35 2.97 6.62
CA ILE A 48 15.92 3.17 6.83
C ILE A 48 15.69 4.65 7.10
N ASP A 49 14.77 5.28 6.36
CA ASP A 49 14.36 6.65 6.64
C ASP A 49 13.00 6.72 7.35
N ILE A 50 13.03 7.25 8.58
CA ILE A 50 11.85 7.53 9.40
C ILE A 50 11.65 9.03 9.69
N LYS A 51 12.42 9.91 9.03
CA LYS A 51 12.37 11.35 9.29
C LYS A 51 11.03 11.94 8.86
N SER A 52 10.48 12.82 9.68
CA SER A 52 9.51 13.84 9.27
C SER A 52 10.24 15.17 9.22
N ILE A 53 9.83 16.03 8.30
CA ILE A 53 10.44 17.32 8.04
C ILE A 53 9.30 18.33 8.05
N SER A 54 9.33 19.29 8.97
CA SER A 54 8.44 20.43 8.94
C SER A 54 8.97 21.45 7.93
N TYR A 55 8.10 21.92 7.05
CA TYR A 55 8.39 22.98 6.10
C TYR A 55 7.72 24.31 6.51
N ILE A 56 6.60 24.20 7.23
CA ILE A 56 5.84 25.30 7.85
C ILE A 56 5.30 24.77 9.19
N GLU A 57 5.60 25.48 10.28
CA GLU A 57 5.14 25.12 11.64
C GLU A 57 3.81 25.82 12.00
N ALA A 58 3.11 25.31 13.02
CA ALA A 58 1.96 26.00 13.60
C ALA A 58 2.39 27.32 14.25
N GLU A 59 1.49 28.29 14.27
CA GLU A 59 1.71 29.66 14.74
C GLU A 59 2.95 30.37 14.15
N GLU A 60 3.43 29.96 12.96
CA GLU A 60 4.70 30.49 12.44
C GLU A 60 4.59 31.98 12.04
N ASN A 61 5.68 32.74 12.23
CA ASN A 61 5.75 34.15 11.83
C ASN A 61 6.11 34.28 10.33
N GLY A 62 5.97 35.48 9.78
CA GLY A 62 6.32 35.76 8.38
C GLY A 62 5.28 35.26 7.38
N TRP A 63 4.01 35.14 7.76
CA TRP A 63 2.91 35.07 6.79
C TRP A 63 2.63 36.45 6.22
N HIS A 64 2.56 36.53 4.89
CA HIS A 64 2.17 37.74 4.17
C HIS A 64 0.68 37.65 3.86
N TYR A 65 -0.13 38.55 4.41
CA TYR A 65 -1.60 38.51 4.30
C TYR A 65 -2.19 39.80 3.72
N ARG A 66 -3.31 39.68 3.01
CA ARG A 66 -4.07 40.79 2.41
C ARG A 66 -5.56 40.60 2.69
N LYS A 67 -6.21 41.67 3.13
CA LYS A 67 -7.64 41.70 3.43
C LYS A 67 -8.45 41.60 2.13
N GLY A 68 -9.49 40.76 2.11
CA GLY A 68 -10.38 40.56 0.95
C GLY A 68 -11.35 41.71 0.75
N THR A 69 -10.84 42.91 0.45
CA THR A 69 -11.62 44.08 0.03
C THR A 69 -11.57 44.30 -1.50
N SER A 70 -10.71 43.54 -2.17
CA SER A 70 -10.50 43.48 -3.63
C SER A 70 -9.77 42.17 -3.96
N GLU A 71 -9.72 41.77 -5.23
CA GLU A 71 -8.90 40.63 -5.65
C GLU A 71 -7.41 40.85 -5.33
N ALA A 72 -6.69 39.76 -5.03
CA ALA A 72 -5.31 39.80 -4.57
C ALA A 72 -4.27 40.14 -5.66
N SER A 73 -4.61 39.94 -6.94
CA SER A 73 -3.78 40.27 -8.09
C SER A 73 -4.64 40.50 -9.34
N GLU A 74 -4.04 41.01 -10.42
CA GLU A 74 -4.67 41.09 -11.75
C GLU A 74 -3.73 40.52 -12.83
N PRO A 75 -4.06 39.39 -13.49
CA PRO A 75 -5.21 38.52 -13.25
C PRO A 75 -5.27 37.92 -11.83
N SER A 76 -6.47 37.56 -11.38
CA SER A 76 -6.77 37.12 -10.00
C SER A 76 -6.13 35.79 -9.57
N ASN A 77 -5.35 35.13 -10.44
CA ASN A 77 -4.63 33.90 -10.12
C ASN A 77 -3.11 34.06 -9.97
N LEU A 78 -2.53 35.24 -10.23
CA LEU A 78 -1.08 35.42 -10.15
C LEU A 78 -0.54 35.34 -8.72
N TRP A 79 -1.26 35.84 -7.72
CA TRP A 79 -0.81 35.85 -6.32
C TRP A 79 -0.47 34.46 -5.73
N MET A 80 -0.95 33.38 -6.36
CA MET A 80 -0.68 32.00 -5.93
C MET A 80 0.67 31.44 -6.42
N THR A 81 1.41 32.17 -7.26
CA THR A 81 2.72 31.74 -7.79
C THR A 81 3.89 32.33 -7.00
N SER A 82 5.08 31.76 -7.17
CA SER A 82 6.34 32.19 -6.53
C SER A 82 6.78 33.60 -6.93
N ASP A 83 6.44 33.97 -8.16
CA ASP A 83 7.00 35.12 -8.90
C ASP A 83 6.13 36.38 -8.76
N PHE A 84 5.00 36.31 -8.05
CA PHE A 84 4.16 37.48 -7.80
C PHE A 84 4.77 38.40 -6.74
N ASP A 85 5.18 39.58 -7.21
CA ASP A 85 5.57 40.75 -6.42
C ASP A 85 4.35 41.32 -5.66
N GLU A 86 4.53 41.58 -4.37
CA GLU A 86 3.48 42.12 -3.50
C GLU A 86 3.44 43.65 -3.52
N ASP A 87 2.22 44.20 -3.55
CA ASP A 87 1.98 45.63 -3.35
C ASP A 87 1.86 46.00 -1.85
N ALA A 88 1.79 47.29 -1.56
CA ALA A 88 1.71 47.82 -0.19
C ALA A 88 0.39 47.54 0.56
N THR A 89 -0.52 46.72 0.02
CA THR A 89 -1.71 46.23 0.74
C THR A 89 -1.46 44.90 1.46
N TRP A 90 -0.37 44.19 1.11
CA TRP A 90 0.09 43.01 1.84
C TRP A 90 0.77 43.44 3.15
N GLN A 91 0.50 42.70 4.21
CA GLN A 91 0.96 42.95 5.57
C GLN A 91 1.60 41.68 6.13
N ILE A 92 2.56 41.81 7.04
CA ILE A 92 3.21 40.66 7.66
C ILE A 92 2.52 40.36 8.99
N GLY A 93 2.22 39.08 9.22
CA GLY A 93 1.62 38.55 10.44
C GLY A 93 2.23 37.23 10.87
N GLN A 94 1.73 36.73 12.00
CA GLN A 94 1.99 35.42 12.56
C GLN A 94 0.65 34.70 12.71
N THR A 95 0.54 33.43 12.32
CA THR A 95 -0.69 32.66 12.53
C THR A 95 -0.88 32.28 14.00
N SER A 96 -2.07 31.92 14.48
CA SER A 96 -3.37 32.10 13.84
C SER A 96 -3.66 33.58 13.52
N ILE A 97 -4.33 33.81 12.40
CA ILE A 97 -4.80 35.13 11.97
C ILE A 97 -6.32 35.14 12.00
N GLY A 98 -6.93 36.04 12.77
CA GLY A 98 -8.35 35.90 13.07
C GLY A 98 -9.00 36.94 13.98
N TYR A 99 -10.17 36.61 14.51
CA TYR A 99 -10.80 37.26 15.66
C TYR A 99 -11.82 36.34 16.33
N GLY A 100 -12.08 36.54 17.63
CA GLY A 100 -13.29 36.07 18.33
C GLY A 100 -12.99 35.43 19.68
N ASP A 101 -12.13 34.41 19.65
CA ASP A 101 -11.59 33.60 20.74
C ASP A 101 -10.71 34.37 21.74
N ASN A 102 -9.90 35.32 21.24
CA ASN A 102 -8.78 36.01 21.91
C ASN A 102 -7.49 35.15 22.06
N ASP A 103 -7.25 34.17 21.20
CA ASP A 103 -5.97 33.45 21.10
C ASP A 103 -5.17 33.70 19.80
N ASP A 104 -5.76 34.36 18.79
CA ASP A 104 -5.03 34.82 17.59
C ASP A 104 -3.77 35.65 17.85
N ASN A 105 -2.68 35.27 17.19
CA ASN A 105 -1.44 36.06 17.12
C ASN A 105 -1.58 37.31 16.22
N THR A 106 -2.47 37.31 15.22
CA THR A 106 -2.74 38.48 14.35
C THR A 106 -4.23 38.82 14.25
N ILE A 107 -4.66 39.85 15.00
CA ILE A 107 -6.10 40.16 15.21
C ILE A 107 -6.71 41.07 14.12
N LEU A 108 -7.67 40.55 13.36
CA LEU A 108 -8.43 41.19 12.28
C LEU A 108 -9.62 42.04 12.78
N ASN A 109 -9.30 43.14 13.47
CA ASN A 109 -10.26 44.04 14.14
C ASN A 109 -11.32 44.72 13.23
N ASP A 110 -11.25 44.61 11.90
CA ASP A 110 -12.12 45.27 10.94
C ASP A 110 -12.77 44.33 9.90
N MET A 111 -12.69 43.02 10.10
CA MET A 111 -13.28 42.02 9.18
C MET A 111 -14.82 41.95 9.27
N ARG A 112 -15.37 42.06 10.48
CA ARG A 112 -16.81 41.97 10.76
C ARG A 112 -17.46 43.30 11.16
N GLY A 113 -18.78 43.37 11.01
CA GLY A 113 -19.60 44.48 11.52
C GLY A 113 -19.70 45.68 10.57
N PRO A 114 -20.04 46.88 11.08
CA PRO A 114 -20.08 48.10 10.25
C PRO A 114 -18.67 48.61 9.95
N SER A 115 -18.52 49.46 8.92
CA SER A 115 -17.22 50.06 8.56
C SER A 115 -16.49 50.67 9.77
N VAL A 116 -15.24 50.26 9.96
CA VAL A 116 -14.35 50.74 11.04
C VAL A 116 -13.25 51.59 10.43
N ASN A 117 -13.13 52.85 10.86
CA ASN A 117 -12.11 53.81 10.40
C ASN A 117 -12.02 54.04 8.87
N GLY A 118 -13.03 53.61 8.09
CA GLY A 118 -13.04 53.67 6.63
C GLY A 118 -12.63 52.36 5.92
N SER A 119 -12.26 51.31 6.67
CA SER A 119 -12.31 49.94 6.15
C SER A 119 -13.78 49.51 6.06
N GLU A 120 -14.22 48.96 4.94
CA GLU A 120 -15.46 48.17 4.88
C GLU A 120 -15.18 46.72 5.35
N PRO A 121 -16.16 46.02 5.93
CA PRO A 121 -16.01 44.60 6.33
C PRO A 121 -15.80 43.69 5.11
N TYR A 122 -15.24 42.51 5.34
CA TYR A 122 -14.84 41.55 4.29
C TYR A 122 -15.11 40.10 4.69
N THR A 123 -15.28 39.21 3.70
CA THR A 123 -15.61 37.80 3.92
C THR A 123 -14.46 36.84 3.62
N SER A 124 -13.29 37.33 3.22
CA SER A 124 -12.09 36.51 3.05
C SER A 124 -10.81 37.26 3.37
N ILE A 125 -9.74 36.52 3.64
CA ILE A 125 -8.36 37.01 3.54
C ILE A 125 -7.56 36.11 2.61
N TYR A 126 -6.53 36.71 2.01
CA TYR A 126 -5.50 36.01 1.26
C TYR A 126 -4.24 35.91 2.13
N LEU A 127 -3.58 34.75 2.17
CA LEU A 127 -2.31 34.55 2.84
C LEU A 127 -1.30 33.92 1.88
N ARG A 128 -0.01 34.23 2.07
CA ARG A 128 1.13 33.68 1.35
C ARG A 128 2.28 33.43 2.31
N LYS A 129 3.03 32.34 2.12
CA LYS A 129 4.29 32.08 2.83
C LYS A 129 5.27 31.34 1.93
N LYS A 130 6.51 31.85 1.89
CA LYS A 130 7.62 31.21 1.20
C LYS A 130 8.31 30.22 2.14
N PHE A 131 8.60 29.03 1.65
CA PHE A 131 9.29 27.97 2.38
C PHE A 131 10.38 27.32 1.52
N LEU A 132 11.30 26.59 2.15
CA LEU A 132 12.47 26.01 1.49
C LEU A 132 12.42 24.48 1.52
N ILE A 133 12.77 23.86 0.39
CA ILE A 133 12.90 22.42 0.21
C ILE A 133 14.32 22.11 -0.26
N ASN A 134 15.06 21.26 0.47
CA ASN A 134 16.28 20.66 -0.06
C ASN A 134 15.91 19.43 -0.90
N SER A 135 16.68 19.08 -1.94
CA SER A 135 16.43 17.89 -2.78
C SER A 135 16.32 16.58 -1.97
N LEU A 136 17.09 16.45 -0.88
CA LEU A 136 17.05 15.29 0.03
C LEU A 136 15.81 15.27 0.96
N ASP A 137 15.06 16.37 1.03
CA ASP A 137 13.95 16.58 1.96
C ASP A 137 12.57 16.46 1.28
N THR A 138 12.54 16.09 -0.01
CA THR A 138 11.31 15.87 -0.78
C THR A 138 10.62 14.54 -0.40
N SER A 139 9.29 14.51 -0.48
CA SER A 139 8.52 13.26 -0.46
C SER A 139 7.25 13.43 -1.31
N SER A 140 6.76 12.33 -1.86
CA SER A 140 5.53 12.18 -2.60
C SER A 140 4.26 12.36 -1.76
N ARG A 141 4.37 12.17 -0.43
CA ARG A 141 3.24 12.17 0.51
C ARG A 141 3.48 13.25 1.57
N LEU A 142 2.84 14.40 1.40
CA LEU A 142 2.94 15.53 2.33
C LEU A 142 1.72 15.52 3.26
N LEU A 143 1.93 15.86 4.53
CA LEU A 143 0.88 16.14 5.50
C LEU A 143 0.71 17.66 5.60
N LEU A 144 -0.40 18.14 5.04
CA LEU A 144 -0.95 19.46 5.32
C LEU A 144 -1.91 19.31 6.51
N LYS A 145 -1.80 20.17 7.52
CA LYS A 145 -2.87 20.36 8.49
C LYS A 145 -3.36 21.79 8.42
N ALA A 146 -4.67 21.98 8.51
CA ALA A 146 -5.30 23.29 8.56
C ALA A 146 -6.15 23.43 9.83
N TYR A 147 -5.89 24.47 10.62
CA TYR A 147 -6.84 24.98 11.59
C TYR A 147 -7.69 26.01 10.86
N VAL A 148 -8.96 25.72 10.60
CA VAL A 148 -9.81 26.56 9.75
C VAL A 148 -11.18 26.74 10.37
N ASP A 149 -11.56 28.01 10.56
CA ASP A 149 -12.95 28.42 10.78
C ASP A 149 -13.65 28.70 9.44
N ASP A 150 -14.91 28.30 9.33
CA ASP A 150 -15.80 28.38 8.15
C ASP A 150 -15.29 27.72 6.84
N GLY A 151 -14.08 28.01 6.33
CA GLY A 151 -13.51 27.31 5.17
C GLY A 151 -12.35 27.99 4.44
N ALA A 152 -11.62 27.22 3.63
CA ALA A 152 -10.42 27.70 2.91
C ALA A 152 -10.18 26.98 1.57
N ILE A 153 -9.42 27.62 0.69
CA ILE A 153 -8.77 26.99 -0.47
C ILE A 153 -7.27 27.23 -0.36
N ILE A 154 -6.48 26.18 -0.60
CA ILE A 154 -5.04 26.16 -0.36
C ILE A 154 -4.34 25.68 -1.64
N TRP A 155 -3.31 26.42 -2.04
CA TRP A 155 -2.49 26.16 -3.21
C TRP A 155 -1.02 26.09 -2.85
N ILE A 156 -0.26 25.20 -3.51
CA ILE A 156 1.21 25.18 -3.45
C ILE A 156 1.72 25.37 -4.88
N ASN A 157 2.63 26.33 -5.08
CA ASN A 157 3.20 26.68 -6.39
C ASN A 157 2.13 26.94 -7.49
N GLY A 158 0.96 27.47 -7.10
CA GLY A 158 -0.18 27.73 -7.99
C GLY A 158 -1.12 26.54 -8.25
N VAL A 159 -0.81 25.34 -7.75
CA VAL A 159 -1.65 24.13 -7.88
C VAL A 159 -2.57 24.01 -6.66
N GLU A 160 -3.87 23.80 -6.87
CA GLU A 160 -4.85 23.62 -5.78
C GLU A 160 -4.64 22.26 -5.10
N VAL A 161 -4.31 22.27 -3.80
CA VAL A 161 -3.98 21.06 -3.02
C VAL A 161 -5.04 20.69 -1.99
N ALA A 162 -5.78 21.67 -1.47
CA ALA A 162 -6.89 21.44 -0.54
C ALA A 162 -8.00 22.48 -0.70
N ARG A 163 -9.23 22.06 -0.39
CA ARG A 163 -10.44 22.89 -0.40
C ARG A 163 -11.36 22.40 0.72
N LEU A 164 -11.50 23.20 1.77
CA LEU A 164 -12.20 22.87 3.02
C LEU A 164 -13.47 23.72 3.11
N HIS A 165 -14.61 23.08 3.35
CA HIS A 165 -15.94 23.67 3.62
C HIS A 165 -16.42 24.76 2.65
N ILE A 166 -15.87 24.83 1.44
CA ILE A 166 -16.24 25.81 0.43
C ILE A 166 -16.59 25.17 -0.92
N SER A 167 -17.66 25.68 -1.52
CA SER A 167 -18.20 25.20 -2.78
C SER A 167 -17.17 25.19 -3.92
N LYS A 168 -17.35 24.30 -4.91
CA LYS A 168 -16.46 24.19 -6.09
C LYS A 168 -16.47 25.46 -6.95
N GLY A 169 -15.50 25.53 -7.87
CA GLY A 169 -15.32 26.64 -8.82
C GLY A 169 -14.48 27.79 -8.25
N THR A 170 -14.18 28.75 -9.12
CA THR A 170 -13.47 29.99 -8.78
C THR A 170 -14.21 30.76 -7.67
N LYS A 171 -13.44 31.43 -6.81
CA LYS A 171 -13.94 32.37 -5.80
C LYS A 171 -13.38 33.76 -6.05
N THR A 172 -14.06 34.71 -5.45
CA THR A 172 -13.73 36.15 -5.45
C THR A 172 -13.48 36.60 -4.02
N TYR A 173 -12.91 37.79 -3.84
CA TYR A 173 -12.63 38.39 -2.52
C TYR A 173 -13.87 38.45 -1.59
N ASN A 174 -15.08 38.54 -2.18
CA ASN A 174 -16.37 38.63 -1.50
C ASN A 174 -17.20 37.33 -1.56
N SER A 175 -16.57 36.19 -1.87
CA SER A 175 -17.20 34.87 -1.68
C SER A 175 -17.25 34.50 -0.19
N THR A 176 -18.07 33.52 0.16
CA THR A 176 -18.22 32.98 1.53
C THR A 176 -18.06 31.46 1.52
N ALA A 177 -17.73 30.89 2.68
CA ALA A 177 -17.72 29.45 2.92
C ALA A 177 -19.07 28.94 3.47
N GLN A 178 -19.11 27.67 3.87
CA GLN A 178 -20.18 27.08 4.66
C GLN A 178 -19.92 27.33 6.15
N VAL A 179 -20.89 27.04 7.02
CA VAL A 179 -20.66 27.10 8.48
C VAL A 179 -19.84 25.89 8.90
N HIS A 180 -18.69 26.14 9.52
CA HIS A 180 -17.82 25.14 10.14
C HIS A 180 -17.05 25.82 11.29
N GLU A 181 -16.83 25.11 12.40
CA GLU A 181 -16.21 25.66 13.61
C GLU A 181 -14.73 25.24 13.64
N ALA A 182 -13.85 26.17 14.01
CA ALA A 182 -12.40 25.99 13.97
C ALA A 182 -11.85 24.66 14.57
N GLU A 183 -11.48 23.71 13.70
CA GLU A 183 -10.83 22.44 14.05
C GLU A 183 -9.58 22.18 13.19
N TRP A 184 -8.66 21.33 13.70
CA TRP A 184 -7.45 20.91 12.97
C TRP A 184 -7.76 19.72 12.03
N GLU A 185 -7.89 19.99 10.73
CA GLU A 185 -8.07 18.96 9.71
C GLU A 185 -6.72 18.53 9.08
N SER A 186 -6.43 17.23 9.08
CA SER A 186 -5.30 16.61 8.36
C SER A 186 -5.69 16.30 6.90
N ILE A 187 -4.83 16.64 5.94
CA ILE A 187 -4.96 16.33 4.51
C ILE A 187 -3.66 15.72 3.98
N ILE A 188 -3.75 14.56 3.30
CA ILE A 188 -2.63 14.01 2.53
C ILE A 188 -2.58 14.67 1.15
N ILE A 189 -1.52 15.41 0.87
CA ILE A 189 -1.20 15.89 -0.48
C ILE A 189 -0.35 14.82 -1.16
N LYS A 190 -0.86 14.32 -2.29
CA LYS A 190 -0.24 13.29 -3.11
C LYS A 190 0.59 13.91 -4.25
N GLY A 191 1.68 13.25 -4.62
CA GLY A 191 2.56 13.73 -5.69
C GLY A 191 3.45 14.91 -5.27
N GLY A 192 3.84 14.98 -4.00
CA GLY A 192 4.68 16.05 -3.46
C GLY A 192 6.00 16.27 -4.22
N THR A 193 6.59 15.23 -4.80
CA THR A 193 7.79 15.30 -5.65
C THR A 193 7.55 15.91 -7.04
N GLN A 194 6.30 15.96 -7.52
CA GLN A 194 5.92 16.67 -8.75
C GLN A 194 5.36 18.07 -8.47
N LEU A 195 5.01 18.36 -7.21
CA LEU A 195 4.43 19.61 -6.74
C LEU A 195 5.49 20.60 -6.21
N LEU A 196 6.52 20.09 -5.53
CA LEU A 196 7.57 20.87 -4.90
C LEU A 196 8.79 21.02 -5.82
N ASN A 197 9.41 22.19 -5.78
CA ASN A 197 10.68 22.50 -6.45
C ASN A 197 11.83 22.38 -5.43
N GLU A 198 13.06 22.12 -5.89
CA GLU A 198 14.25 22.33 -5.05
C GLU A 198 14.46 23.84 -4.83
N GLY A 199 14.71 24.24 -3.59
CA GLY A 199 14.84 25.64 -3.19
C GLY A 199 13.52 26.25 -2.74
N GLU A 200 13.18 27.42 -3.28
CA GLU A 200 12.05 28.23 -2.82
C GLU A 200 10.72 27.74 -3.39
N ASN A 201 9.73 27.58 -2.50
CA ASN A 201 8.36 27.21 -2.80
C ASN A 201 7.40 28.22 -2.15
N ILE A 202 6.18 28.31 -2.67
CA ILE A 202 5.13 29.17 -2.13
C ILE A 202 3.92 28.32 -1.71
N ILE A 203 3.40 28.55 -0.50
CA ILE A 203 2.01 28.21 -0.16
C ILE A 203 1.19 29.49 -0.23
N ALA A 204 -0.02 29.37 -0.77
CA ALA A 204 -0.98 30.44 -0.93
C ALA A 204 -2.36 29.96 -0.46
N ILE A 205 -3.09 30.80 0.26
CA ILE A 205 -4.35 30.45 0.92
C ILE A 205 -5.35 31.57 0.65
N GLN A 206 -6.59 31.22 0.31
CA GLN A 206 -7.71 32.12 0.49
C GLN A 206 -8.63 31.48 1.52
N ALA A 207 -8.74 32.12 2.69
CA ALA A 207 -9.55 31.66 3.81
C ALA A 207 -10.78 32.57 3.91
N PHE A 208 -11.95 31.99 4.16
CA PHE A 208 -13.26 32.61 3.98
C PHE A 208 -14.12 32.41 5.22
N ASN A 209 -14.88 33.44 5.55
CA ASN A 209 -15.94 33.37 6.55
C ASN A 209 -17.30 33.11 5.87
N GLN A 210 -18.29 32.59 6.60
CA GLN A 210 -19.67 32.45 6.14
C GLN A 210 -20.37 33.80 5.93
N SER A 211 -20.01 34.85 6.68
CA SER A 211 -20.67 36.17 6.63
C SER A 211 -19.88 37.30 7.30
N ILE A 212 -20.09 38.56 6.87
CA ILE A 212 -19.59 39.77 7.56
C ILE A 212 -20.12 39.97 9.01
N SER A 213 -20.89 39.01 9.53
CA SER A 213 -21.59 39.05 10.80
C SER A 213 -21.25 37.88 11.73
N SER A 214 -20.23 37.05 11.42
CA SER A 214 -19.84 35.94 12.28
C SER A 214 -19.28 36.38 13.64
N SER A 215 -19.36 35.49 14.62
CA SER A 215 -18.78 35.63 15.95
C SER A 215 -17.25 35.53 15.94
N ASP A 216 -16.71 34.84 14.93
CA ASP A 216 -15.38 34.25 14.89
C ASP A 216 -14.82 34.32 13.45
N PHE A 217 -13.52 34.12 13.30
CA PHE A 217 -12.80 33.69 12.09
C PHE A 217 -11.36 33.41 12.47
N SER A 218 -10.81 32.21 12.26
CA SER A 218 -9.42 31.89 12.61
C SER A 218 -8.78 30.95 11.56
N ILE A 219 -7.51 31.18 11.20
CA ILE A 219 -6.75 30.34 10.24
C ILE A 219 -5.28 30.15 10.64
N ASP A 220 -4.82 28.90 10.67
CA ASP A 220 -3.41 28.47 10.77
C ASP A 220 -3.13 27.21 9.94
N ILE A 221 -1.89 27.00 9.49
CA ILE A 221 -1.47 25.89 8.63
C ILE A 221 -0.12 25.31 9.06
N GLU A 222 -0.05 23.98 9.23
CA GLU A 222 1.21 23.23 9.22
C GLU A 222 1.40 22.54 7.85
N LEU A 223 2.64 22.47 7.36
CA LEU A 223 3.00 21.67 6.18
C LEU A 223 4.28 20.87 6.45
N SER A 224 4.21 19.55 6.28
CA SER A 224 5.31 18.63 6.59
C SER A 224 5.37 17.43 5.63
N SER A 225 6.48 16.69 5.62
CA SER A 225 6.49 15.33 5.08
C SER A 225 5.80 14.38 6.04
N CYS A 226 4.99 13.43 5.53
CA CYS A 226 4.22 12.52 6.38
C CYS A 226 5.13 11.80 7.39
N PRO A 227 4.88 11.94 8.71
CA PRO A 227 5.73 11.34 9.71
C PRO A 227 5.62 9.81 9.68
N PHE A 228 6.73 9.11 9.88
CA PHE A 228 6.73 7.65 9.79
C PHE A 228 5.92 7.03 10.93
N ARG A 229 4.69 6.64 10.60
CA ARG A 229 3.69 6.13 11.54
C ARG A 229 3.02 4.87 10.98
N VAL A 230 2.65 3.95 11.88
CA VAL A 230 1.76 2.80 11.59
C VAL A 230 0.51 2.86 12.46
N SER A 231 -0.57 2.21 12.04
CA SER A 231 -1.84 2.14 12.76
C SER A 231 -2.18 0.70 13.11
N LEU A 232 -2.52 0.45 14.38
CA LEU A 232 -3.08 -0.82 14.85
C LEU A 232 -4.59 -0.67 15.10
N ILE A 233 -5.41 -1.51 14.48
CA ILE A 233 -6.86 -1.51 14.63
C ILE A 233 -7.25 -2.89 15.16
N GLU A 234 -7.74 -2.96 16.40
CA GLU A 234 -8.02 -4.25 17.06
C GLU A 234 -9.43 -4.36 17.64
N ALA A 235 -9.97 -5.57 17.64
CA ALA A 235 -11.25 -5.84 18.26
C ALA A 235 -11.13 -5.88 19.79
N THR A 236 -11.95 -5.06 20.45
CA THR A 236 -12.34 -5.28 21.84
C THR A 236 -13.19 -6.55 21.92
N GLY A 237 -12.87 -7.46 22.84
CA GLY A 237 -13.69 -8.65 23.10
C GLY A 237 -15.00 -8.28 23.81
N SER A 238 -15.86 -9.27 24.08
CA SER A 238 -17.11 -9.05 24.84
C SER A 238 -16.88 -8.48 26.24
N ASP A 239 -15.71 -8.77 26.81
CA ASP A 239 -15.30 -8.40 28.16
C ASP A 239 -13.93 -7.66 28.16
N ASP A 240 -13.27 -7.56 27.00
CA ASP A 240 -11.89 -7.09 26.82
C ASP A 240 -11.82 -5.74 26.13
N ASN A 241 -11.28 -4.75 26.84
CA ASN A 241 -11.27 -3.34 26.46
C ASN A 241 -9.78 -2.83 26.34
N PHE A 242 -9.51 -1.54 25.99
CA PHE A 242 -8.20 -0.94 25.59
C PHE A 242 -7.50 0.32 26.29
N LEU A 243 -8.09 1.23 27.09
CA LEU A 243 -7.52 2.50 27.66
C LEU A 243 -8.34 3.08 28.85
N PRO A 244 -7.82 3.36 30.06
CA PRO A 244 -8.53 4.19 31.05
C PRO A 244 -8.38 5.71 30.76
N GLU A 245 -9.35 6.51 31.22
CA GLU A 245 -9.32 7.99 31.19
C GLU A 245 -8.15 8.58 32.04
N PRO A 246 -7.64 9.80 31.76
CA PRO A 246 -7.95 10.67 30.63
C PRO A 246 -6.74 10.98 29.72
N SER A 247 -7.03 11.27 28.45
CA SER A 247 -6.14 12.02 27.56
C SER A 247 -6.03 13.49 28.04
N PRO A 248 -4.95 14.26 27.75
CA PRO A 248 -3.67 13.92 27.13
C PRO A 248 -2.49 14.18 28.09
N ASN A 249 -2.22 13.28 29.05
CA ASN A 249 -1.20 13.54 30.10
C ASN A 249 -0.26 12.35 30.39
N ASN A 250 0.80 12.22 29.59
CA ASN A 250 2.19 11.78 29.89
C ASN A 250 2.54 10.63 30.89
N ASN A 251 1.62 9.99 31.60
CA ASN A 251 1.86 8.90 32.54
C ASN A 251 0.66 7.92 32.58
N PRO A 252 0.45 7.09 31.53
CA PRO A 252 -0.32 5.86 31.71
C PRO A 252 0.34 4.99 32.79
N PRO A 253 -0.41 4.09 33.47
CA PRO A 253 0.15 3.18 34.46
C PRO A 253 1.35 2.37 33.92
N ILE A 254 2.30 2.04 34.80
CA ILE A 254 3.48 1.23 34.46
C ILE A 254 3.09 -0.14 33.88
N GLU A 255 1.93 -0.66 34.27
CA GLU A 255 1.38 -1.95 33.82
C GLU A 255 0.59 -1.86 32.49
N TYR A 256 0.48 -0.67 31.87
CA TYR A 256 -0.28 -0.48 30.62
C TYR A 256 0.50 -0.95 29.38
N SER A 257 -0.19 -1.66 28.48
CA SER A 257 0.43 -2.47 27.42
C SER A 257 1.09 -1.68 26.28
N PHE A 258 0.78 -0.40 26.09
CA PHE A 258 1.34 0.46 25.04
C PHE A 258 1.80 1.81 25.61
N ASN A 259 2.59 1.78 26.68
CA ASN A 259 3.15 2.96 27.34
C ASN A 259 4.58 3.34 26.88
N GLY A 260 5.05 2.78 25.76
CA GLY A 260 6.41 3.02 25.25
C GLY A 260 7.52 2.35 26.08
N SER A 261 7.22 1.25 26.78
CA SER A 261 8.18 0.50 27.60
C SER A 261 8.17 -1.01 27.33
N GLY A 262 9.17 -1.73 27.87
CA GLY A 262 9.28 -3.18 27.73
C GLY A 262 9.45 -3.59 26.26
N PRO A 263 8.58 -4.44 25.69
CA PRO A 263 8.61 -4.75 24.26
C PRO A 263 8.45 -3.54 23.35
N PHE A 264 7.86 -2.43 23.84
CA PHE A 264 7.57 -1.22 23.05
C PHE A 264 8.50 -0.04 23.37
N GLU A 265 9.65 -0.29 23.98
CA GLU A 265 10.65 0.75 24.27
C GLU A 265 11.11 1.44 22.98
N GLY A 266 10.78 2.73 22.84
CA GLY A 266 11.04 3.55 21.65
C GLY A 266 9.80 3.90 20.82
N ASN A 267 8.67 3.20 20.98
CA ASN A 267 7.42 3.55 20.30
C ASN A 267 6.65 4.64 21.06
N SER A 268 6.16 5.67 20.35
CA SER A 268 5.25 6.70 20.88
C SER A 268 3.84 6.50 20.34
N PHE A 269 2.86 6.38 21.24
CA PHE A 269 1.48 6.02 20.90
C PHE A 269 0.55 7.24 20.90
N ARG A 270 -0.29 7.36 19.87
CA ARG A 270 -1.46 8.26 19.83
C ARG A 270 -2.71 7.40 19.73
N ILE A 271 -3.59 7.49 20.72
CA ILE A 271 -4.84 6.73 20.71
C ILE A 271 -5.91 7.58 20.02
N LYS A 272 -6.71 6.93 19.18
CA LYS A 272 -7.65 7.59 18.28
C LYS A 272 -9.06 7.17 18.71
N THR A 273 -9.71 8.07 19.45
CA THR A 273 -11.14 8.02 19.83
C THR A 273 -11.72 9.43 19.77
N ILE A 274 -12.99 9.57 19.37
CA ILE A 274 -13.79 10.80 19.59
C ILE A 274 -14.66 10.71 20.85
N ASP A 275 -14.84 9.51 21.40
CA ASP A 275 -15.61 9.29 22.61
C ASP A 275 -14.64 9.14 23.79
N GLU A 276 -14.48 10.25 24.51
CA GLU A 276 -13.62 10.33 25.71
C GLU A 276 -14.20 9.51 26.87
N SER A 277 -15.51 9.21 26.86
CA SER A 277 -16.19 8.46 27.92
C SER A 277 -15.96 6.95 27.84
N LEU A 278 -15.34 6.47 26.75
CA LEU A 278 -14.89 5.09 26.63
C LEU A 278 -13.72 4.83 27.57
N THR A 279 -14.05 4.41 28.79
CA THR A 279 -13.12 3.65 29.61
C THR A 279 -12.98 2.25 29.03
N TYR A 280 -11.76 1.93 28.64
CA TYR A 280 -11.37 0.63 28.14
C TYR A 280 -10.17 0.03 28.98
N ASN A 281 -9.81 -1.26 28.85
CA ASN A 281 -8.84 -2.04 29.69
C ASN A 281 -7.47 -2.35 28.99
N SER A 282 -6.87 -3.52 29.19
CA SER A 282 -5.71 -4.02 28.44
C SER A 282 -6.05 -5.31 27.67
N SER A 283 -5.55 -5.46 26.43
CA SER A 283 -5.83 -6.61 25.58
C SER A 283 -4.56 -7.44 25.32
N GLY A 284 -4.56 -8.69 25.79
CA GLY A 284 -3.48 -9.66 25.52
C GLY A 284 -3.36 -10.05 24.05
N HIS A 285 -4.47 -9.96 23.28
CA HIS A 285 -4.46 -10.14 21.84
C HIS A 285 -3.73 -9.00 21.15
N ALA A 286 -4.15 -7.74 21.38
CA ALA A 286 -3.52 -6.57 20.77
C ALA A 286 -2.03 -6.46 21.12
N LEU A 287 -1.66 -6.77 22.37
CA LEU A 287 -0.27 -6.91 22.82
C LEU A 287 0.52 -7.92 21.97
N THR A 288 -0.08 -9.07 21.64
CA THR A 288 0.55 -10.15 20.86
C THR A 288 0.68 -9.81 19.36
N VAL A 289 -0.25 -9.00 18.84
CA VAL A 289 -0.18 -8.42 17.48
C VAL A 289 0.89 -7.34 17.40
N GLY A 290 0.87 -6.35 18.31
CA GLY A 290 1.82 -5.23 18.36
C GLY A 290 3.28 -5.69 18.52
N ARG A 291 3.53 -6.74 19.31
CA ARG A 291 4.86 -7.36 19.46
C ARG A 291 5.42 -7.94 18.17
N ARG A 292 4.56 -8.42 17.26
CA ARG A 292 4.96 -8.82 15.90
C ARG A 292 5.06 -7.62 14.94
N PHE A 293 4.26 -6.57 15.16
CA PHE A 293 4.13 -5.46 14.21
C PHE A 293 5.23 -4.40 14.32
N PHE A 294 5.40 -3.72 15.46
CA PHE A 294 6.25 -2.51 15.57
C PHE A 294 7.15 -2.46 16.81
N SER A 295 7.07 -3.45 17.69
CA SER A 295 7.86 -3.51 18.93
C SER A 295 9.31 -3.95 18.69
N ASN A 296 10.16 -3.91 19.72
CA ASN A 296 11.51 -4.49 19.69
C ASN A 296 11.58 -6.02 19.43
N GLU A 297 10.44 -6.72 19.36
CA GLU A 297 10.31 -8.12 18.93
C GLU A 297 9.85 -8.28 17.47
N SER A 298 9.66 -7.17 16.75
CA SER A 298 9.33 -7.11 15.33
C SER A 298 10.57 -6.95 14.44
N ILE A 299 10.42 -7.16 13.13
CA ILE A 299 11.46 -6.84 12.13
C ILE A 299 11.53 -5.33 11.79
N VAL A 300 10.64 -4.50 12.36
CA VAL A 300 10.65 -3.04 12.23
C VAL A 300 10.65 -2.34 13.61
N PRO A 301 11.58 -2.69 14.51
CA PRO A 301 11.60 -2.21 15.89
C PRO A 301 11.99 -0.72 16.02
N TRP A 302 12.31 -0.10 14.89
CA TRP A 302 12.67 1.31 14.73
C TRP A 302 11.46 2.22 14.46
N VAL A 303 10.24 1.68 14.34
CA VAL A 303 9.02 2.45 14.07
C VAL A 303 8.73 3.42 15.23
N PRO A 304 8.80 4.76 15.01
CA PRO A 304 8.78 5.71 16.12
C PRO A 304 7.36 6.04 16.59
N LEU A 305 6.37 6.00 15.70
CA LEU A 305 5.02 6.49 15.95
C LEU A 305 3.97 5.42 15.64
N VAL A 306 3.00 5.26 16.54
CA VAL A 306 1.91 4.31 16.39
C VAL A 306 0.58 5.01 16.68
N ASP A 307 -0.38 4.92 15.76
CA ASP A 307 -1.79 5.15 16.04
C ASP A 307 -2.46 3.86 16.50
N VAL A 308 -3.40 3.93 17.45
CA VAL A 308 -4.21 2.75 17.83
C VAL A 308 -5.69 3.11 17.93
N TYR A 309 -6.53 2.23 17.38
CA TYR A 309 -7.99 2.35 17.37
C TYR A 309 -8.66 1.07 17.89
N SER A 310 -9.84 1.21 18.50
CA SER A 310 -10.79 0.09 18.61
C SER A 310 -11.47 -0.13 17.26
N ALA A 311 -11.52 -1.37 16.78
CA ALA A 311 -12.15 -1.77 15.52
C ALA A 311 -13.59 -1.24 15.38
N ASN A 312 -14.38 -1.31 16.44
CA ASN A 312 -15.77 -0.86 16.44
C ASN A 312 -15.88 0.65 16.21
N GLN A 313 -15.01 1.46 16.83
CA GLN A 313 -15.06 2.92 16.65
C GLN A 313 -14.34 3.39 15.38
N TRP A 314 -13.33 2.64 14.92
CA TRP A 314 -12.70 2.83 13.60
C TRP A 314 -13.69 2.62 12.44
N VAL A 315 -14.60 1.63 12.51
CA VAL A 315 -15.70 1.48 11.53
C VAL A 315 -16.71 2.63 11.66
N ASN A 316 -16.96 3.09 12.90
CA ASN A 316 -17.88 4.17 13.21
C ASN A 316 -17.15 5.53 13.31
N GLY A 317 -17.34 6.29 14.39
CA GLY A 317 -17.04 7.73 14.43
C GLY A 317 -15.57 8.14 14.26
N ASP A 318 -14.62 7.27 14.59
CA ASP A 318 -13.19 7.64 14.66
C ASP A 318 -12.54 7.78 13.29
N TYR A 319 -12.91 6.91 12.34
CA TYR A 319 -12.23 6.81 11.06
C TYR A 319 -13.19 6.67 9.87
N LEU A 320 -13.74 5.48 9.58
CA LEU A 320 -14.56 5.27 8.38
C LEU A 320 -15.86 6.08 8.38
N ARG A 321 -16.44 6.37 9.55
CA ARG A 321 -17.71 7.10 9.72
C ARG A 321 -18.89 6.43 9.00
N THR A 322 -18.92 5.09 9.00
CA THR A 322 -19.96 4.28 8.34
C THR A 322 -21.36 4.61 8.87
N GLY A 323 -22.35 4.66 7.97
CA GLY A 323 -23.73 5.06 8.29
C GLY A 323 -23.95 6.56 8.47
N SER A 324 -22.92 7.40 8.29
CA SER A 324 -23.03 8.86 8.36
C SER A 324 -22.95 9.54 6.99
N SER A 325 -23.38 10.80 6.89
CA SER A 325 -23.22 11.63 5.69
C SER A 325 -21.80 12.18 5.47
N LEU A 326 -20.85 11.88 6.36
CA LEU A 326 -19.47 12.38 6.29
C LEU A 326 -18.53 11.34 5.65
N PRO A 327 -17.49 11.76 4.90
CA PRO A 327 -16.47 10.84 4.42
C PRO A 327 -15.56 10.36 5.56
N PRO A 328 -14.77 9.30 5.35
CA PRO A 328 -13.76 8.85 6.30
C PRO A 328 -12.79 9.96 6.70
N LYS A 329 -12.29 9.95 7.94
CA LYS A 329 -11.17 10.81 8.33
C LYS A 329 -9.89 10.42 7.56
N THR A 330 -8.93 11.33 7.52
CA THR A 330 -7.62 11.13 6.87
C THR A 330 -6.74 10.19 7.69
N GLU A 331 -6.10 9.22 7.03
CA GLU A 331 -5.02 8.43 7.62
C GLU A 331 -3.65 9.08 7.37
N GLU A 332 -2.88 9.24 8.44
CA GLU A 332 -1.51 9.77 8.43
C GLU A 332 -0.47 8.64 8.37
N SER A 333 -0.80 7.47 8.93
CA SER A 333 0.05 6.28 8.90
C SER A 333 0.29 5.77 7.48
N PHE A 334 1.42 5.08 7.28
CA PHE A 334 1.74 4.39 6.03
C PHE A 334 1.15 2.97 5.96
N VAL A 335 0.94 2.32 7.12
CA VAL A 335 0.42 0.94 7.20
C VAL A 335 -0.67 0.84 8.26
N GLN A 336 -1.81 0.23 7.92
CA GLN A 336 -2.85 -0.21 8.86
C GLN A 336 -2.80 -1.74 9.03
N ASN A 337 -2.83 -2.21 10.28
CA ASN A 337 -3.01 -3.63 10.62
C ASN A 337 -4.41 -3.87 11.22
N HIS A 338 -5.10 -4.89 10.71
CA HIS A 338 -6.41 -5.32 11.20
C HIS A 338 -6.37 -6.84 11.48
N SER A 339 -6.08 -7.24 12.71
CA SER A 339 -6.03 -8.67 13.07
C SER A 339 -7.38 -9.20 13.63
N TRP A 340 -8.48 -8.59 13.18
CA TRP A 340 -9.87 -8.90 13.55
C TRP A 340 -10.76 -9.14 12.33
N ILE A 341 -11.95 -9.70 12.55
CA ILE A 341 -12.97 -9.97 11.52
C ILE A 341 -14.37 -9.64 12.03
N SER A 342 -15.32 -9.48 11.11
CA SER A 342 -16.75 -9.58 11.42
C SER A 342 -17.52 -10.20 10.24
N TYR A 343 -18.53 -11.00 10.56
CA TYR A 343 -19.60 -11.39 9.62
C TYR A 343 -20.89 -10.61 9.88
N GLY A 344 -21.07 -10.05 11.08
CA GLY A 344 -22.28 -9.36 11.53
C GLY A 344 -23.50 -10.27 11.77
N TYR A 345 -23.72 -11.29 10.95
CA TYR A 345 -24.83 -12.24 11.02
C TYR A 345 -24.40 -13.69 11.33
N ASN A 346 -25.37 -14.53 11.69
CA ASN A 346 -25.26 -15.98 11.86
C ASN A 346 -26.57 -16.68 11.44
N ASN A 347 -26.67 -18.01 11.64
CA ASN A 347 -27.82 -18.83 11.21
C ASN A 347 -29.15 -18.52 11.95
N GLU A 348 -29.13 -17.71 13.01
CA GLU A 348 -30.30 -17.26 13.78
C GLU A 348 -30.72 -15.82 13.43
N THR A 349 -29.87 -15.07 12.72
CA THR A 349 -30.15 -13.70 12.24
C THR A 349 -31.30 -13.72 11.23
N SER A 350 -32.21 -12.73 11.30
CA SER A 350 -33.34 -12.69 10.37
C SER A 350 -32.90 -12.28 8.96
N PRO A 351 -33.48 -12.83 7.87
CA PRO A 351 -33.04 -12.51 6.49
C PRO A 351 -33.02 -11.01 6.15
N SER A 352 -33.96 -10.23 6.69
CA SER A 352 -34.02 -8.77 6.52
C SER A 352 -32.96 -8.01 7.33
N GLU A 353 -32.44 -8.61 8.39
CA GLU A 353 -31.36 -8.08 9.22
C GLU A 353 -30.00 -8.43 8.61
N VAL A 354 -29.87 -9.62 8.01
CA VAL A 354 -28.74 -9.98 7.13
C VAL A 354 -28.61 -8.93 6.02
N ASP A 355 -29.68 -8.62 5.29
CA ASP A 355 -29.65 -7.59 4.22
C ASP A 355 -29.14 -6.22 4.74
N ASN A 356 -29.61 -5.78 5.92
CA ASN A 356 -29.15 -4.53 6.54
C ASN A 356 -27.64 -4.56 6.88
N ILE A 357 -27.15 -5.68 7.42
CA ILE A 357 -25.74 -5.88 7.73
C ILE A 357 -24.90 -5.89 6.45
N ILE A 358 -25.37 -6.53 5.38
CA ILE A 358 -24.73 -6.51 4.05
C ILE A 358 -24.60 -5.06 3.55
N SER A 359 -25.67 -4.26 3.67
CA SER A 359 -25.64 -2.84 3.28
C SER A 359 -24.55 -2.04 4.03
N ILE A 360 -24.45 -2.22 5.35
CA ILE A 360 -23.44 -1.55 6.20
C ILE A 360 -22.02 -2.04 5.86
N HIS A 361 -21.83 -3.34 5.67
CA HIS A 361 -20.53 -3.91 5.30
C HIS A 361 -20.07 -3.43 3.91
N ASN A 362 -20.97 -3.36 2.93
CA ASN A 362 -20.70 -2.81 1.61
C ASN A 362 -20.27 -1.34 1.72
N GLU A 363 -20.98 -0.53 2.52
CA GLU A 363 -20.63 0.88 2.74
C GLU A 363 -19.24 1.03 3.37
N ALA A 364 -18.93 0.26 4.41
CA ALA A 364 -17.63 0.25 5.07
C ALA A 364 -16.48 -0.15 4.12
N VAL A 365 -16.68 -1.17 3.29
CA VAL A 365 -15.68 -1.62 2.30
C VAL A 365 -15.44 -0.55 1.22
N ARG A 366 -16.49 0.14 0.76
CA ARG A 366 -16.37 1.24 -0.21
C ARG A 366 -15.65 2.45 0.39
N ARG A 367 -15.95 2.80 1.64
CA ARG A 367 -15.25 3.85 2.41
C ARG A 367 -13.77 3.53 2.58
N PHE A 368 -13.45 2.28 2.87
CA PHE A 368 -12.08 1.82 3.09
C PHE A 368 -11.25 1.83 1.80
N ASP A 369 -11.79 1.28 0.70
CA ASP A 369 -11.16 1.35 -0.62
C ASP A 369 -10.93 2.81 -1.07
N TYR A 370 -11.89 3.70 -0.82
CA TYR A 370 -11.74 5.15 -1.06
C TYR A 370 -10.60 5.77 -0.25
N ALA A 371 -10.54 5.49 1.06
CA ALA A 371 -9.55 6.09 1.95
C ALA A 371 -8.11 5.66 1.58
N ILE A 372 -7.90 4.38 1.24
CA ILE A 372 -6.61 3.86 0.75
C ILE A 372 -6.08 4.67 -0.45
N ILE A 373 -6.97 5.08 -1.36
CA ILE A 373 -6.61 5.84 -2.58
C ILE A 373 -6.56 7.35 -2.36
N ARG A 374 -7.31 7.89 -1.40
CA ARG A 374 -7.19 9.30 -1.00
C ARG A 374 -5.85 9.54 -0.29
N ASP A 375 -5.48 8.64 0.63
CA ASP A 375 -4.43 8.89 1.64
C ASP A 375 -3.13 8.11 1.40
N GLN A 376 -3.08 7.19 0.42
CA GLN A 376 -1.89 6.40 0.04
C GLN A 376 -1.26 5.66 1.24
N PHE A 377 -2.07 4.86 1.94
CA PHE A 377 -1.61 3.90 2.95
C PHE A 377 -1.90 2.46 2.52
N ILE A 378 -1.20 1.50 3.11
CA ILE A 378 -1.38 0.07 2.83
C ILE A 378 -2.08 -0.62 4.00
N ALA A 379 -3.14 -1.38 3.71
CA ALA A 379 -3.88 -2.12 4.73
C ALA A 379 -3.60 -3.63 4.65
N CYS A 380 -3.21 -4.22 5.78
CA CYS A 380 -3.10 -5.66 5.97
C CYS A 380 -4.28 -6.16 6.84
N VAL A 381 -5.11 -7.05 6.29
CA VAL A 381 -6.37 -7.48 6.93
C VAL A 381 -6.43 -9.00 7.13
N GLY A 382 -6.75 -9.43 8.34
CA GLY A 382 -6.82 -10.85 8.69
C GLY A 382 -8.09 -11.54 8.20
N LEU A 383 -7.99 -12.85 7.93
CA LEU A 383 -9.12 -13.74 7.66
C LEU A 383 -9.58 -14.45 8.94
N ASN A 384 -10.76 -15.11 8.94
CA ASN A 384 -11.18 -15.89 10.12
C ASN A 384 -10.35 -17.19 10.21
N ASN A 385 -10.14 -17.72 11.42
CA ASN A 385 -9.31 -18.90 11.69
C ASN A 385 -10.05 -20.24 11.44
N GLY A 386 -10.80 -20.35 10.34
CA GLY A 386 -11.61 -21.53 10.03
C GLY A 386 -11.56 -21.91 8.55
N ALA A 387 -11.01 -23.09 8.27
CA ALA A 387 -10.84 -23.63 6.91
C ALA A 387 -12.15 -23.90 6.15
N ASP A 388 -13.27 -24.02 6.88
CA ASP A 388 -14.62 -24.21 6.33
C ASP A 388 -15.48 -22.92 6.42
N THR A 389 -14.85 -21.78 6.73
CA THR A 389 -15.53 -20.48 6.78
C THR A 389 -15.38 -19.72 5.47
N THR A 390 -16.40 -18.92 5.14
CA THR A 390 -16.37 -17.99 4.01
C THR A 390 -15.49 -16.78 4.30
N VAL A 391 -15.05 -16.07 3.25
CA VAL A 391 -14.30 -14.81 3.39
C VAL A 391 -15.17 -13.77 4.13
N PRO A 392 -14.65 -13.07 5.17
CA PRO A 392 -15.39 -12.01 5.84
C PRO A 392 -15.88 -10.91 4.88
N SER A 393 -17.14 -10.53 5.03
CA SER A 393 -17.82 -9.58 4.14
C SER A 393 -17.40 -8.12 4.38
N ILE A 394 -16.74 -7.82 5.49
CA ILE A 394 -16.05 -6.56 5.75
C ILE A 394 -14.53 -6.77 5.73
N LEU A 395 -13.77 -5.73 5.34
CA LEU A 395 -12.30 -5.65 5.24
C LEU A 395 -11.62 -6.68 4.32
N ALA A 396 -11.72 -7.97 4.59
CA ALA A 396 -11.15 -9.02 3.73
C ALA A 396 -11.74 -9.03 2.31
N SER A 397 -12.97 -8.53 2.16
CA SER A 397 -13.63 -8.28 0.87
C SER A 397 -13.28 -6.91 0.24
N SER A 398 -12.32 -6.15 0.77
CA SER A 398 -11.74 -4.97 0.09
C SER A 398 -11.10 -5.35 -1.25
N TYR A 399 -11.08 -4.42 -2.18
CA TYR A 399 -10.25 -4.52 -3.39
C TYR A 399 -8.81 -4.08 -3.08
N ASN A 400 -8.65 -2.97 -2.37
CA ASN A 400 -7.40 -2.24 -2.29
C ASN A 400 -6.48 -2.70 -1.13
N ALA A 401 -7.01 -3.47 -0.17
CA ALA A 401 -6.24 -4.06 0.91
C ALA A 401 -5.52 -5.38 0.52
N ILE A 402 -4.64 -5.82 1.42
CA ILE A 402 -3.91 -7.09 1.37
C ILE A 402 -4.54 -8.02 2.43
N SER A 403 -5.30 -9.03 1.99
CA SER A 403 -5.83 -10.04 2.90
C SER A 403 -4.81 -11.13 3.20
N VAL A 404 -4.70 -11.50 4.47
CA VAL A 404 -3.66 -12.38 4.99
C VAL A 404 -4.25 -13.68 5.54
N GLY A 405 -3.84 -14.79 4.94
CA GLY A 405 -4.11 -16.15 5.42
C GLY A 405 -2.90 -16.79 6.13
N ASN A 406 -3.01 -18.08 6.40
CA ASN A 406 -1.99 -18.88 7.08
C ASN A 406 -1.45 -19.98 6.15
N THR A 407 -0.14 -20.26 6.19
CA THR A 407 0.51 -21.34 5.43
C THR A 407 -0.11 -22.71 5.68
N ASN A 408 -0.70 -22.95 6.86
CA ASN A 408 -1.36 -24.21 7.21
C ASN A 408 -2.77 -24.39 6.59
N GLY A 409 -3.30 -23.38 5.90
CA GLY A 409 -4.64 -23.42 5.30
C GLY A 409 -5.82 -23.31 6.29
N SER A 410 -5.58 -23.01 7.57
CA SER A 410 -6.61 -22.95 8.63
C SER A 410 -7.33 -21.60 8.69
N HIS A 411 -7.75 -21.08 7.54
CA HIS A 411 -8.36 -19.76 7.40
C HIS A 411 -9.48 -19.71 6.36
N SER A 412 -10.31 -18.67 6.43
CA SER A 412 -11.34 -18.38 5.40
C SER A 412 -10.71 -18.32 4.02
N ARG A 413 -11.27 -19.03 3.04
CA ARG A 413 -10.58 -19.28 1.76
C ARG A 413 -11.54 -19.46 0.59
N GLY A 414 -11.01 -19.43 -0.62
CA GLY A 414 -11.80 -19.44 -1.84
C GLY A 414 -12.25 -18.04 -2.25
N LYS A 415 -13.56 -17.78 -2.21
CA LYS A 415 -14.17 -16.61 -2.87
C LYS A 415 -14.86 -15.64 -1.91
N THR A 416 -14.83 -14.33 -2.22
CA THR A 416 -15.67 -13.32 -1.57
C THR A 416 -17.16 -13.69 -1.74
N VAL A 417 -17.95 -13.48 -0.68
CA VAL A 417 -19.29 -14.08 -0.53
C VAL A 417 -20.30 -13.48 -1.50
N SER A 418 -21.15 -14.31 -2.10
CA SER A 418 -22.39 -13.91 -2.78
C SER A 418 -23.58 -14.00 -1.81
N GLY A 419 -24.37 -12.92 -1.66
CA GLY A 419 -25.43 -12.82 -0.63
C GLY A 419 -26.69 -13.66 -0.88
N ILE A 420 -26.77 -14.31 -2.05
CA ILE A 420 -27.98 -14.95 -2.62
C ILE A 420 -28.56 -16.05 -1.71
N ASP A 421 -27.73 -16.76 -0.96
CA ASP A 421 -28.14 -17.94 -0.17
C ASP A 421 -28.43 -17.66 1.33
N ILE A 422 -28.29 -16.41 1.80
CA ILE A 422 -28.32 -16.07 3.24
C ILE A 422 -29.19 -14.86 3.63
N GLY A 423 -29.46 -13.91 2.73
CA GLY A 423 -30.34 -12.75 2.98
C GLY A 423 -31.79 -13.01 2.60
N THR A 424 -32.57 -11.96 2.34
CA THR A 424 -33.83 -12.11 1.56
C THR A 424 -33.57 -12.24 0.05
N GLY A 425 -32.32 -12.02 -0.38
CA GLY A 425 -31.93 -11.93 -1.79
C GLY A 425 -32.11 -10.54 -2.40
N ASN A 426 -32.52 -9.53 -1.61
CA ASN A 426 -32.70 -8.15 -2.10
C ASN A 426 -31.40 -7.30 -2.08
N ILE A 427 -30.37 -7.69 -1.32
CA ILE A 427 -29.09 -6.98 -1.24
C ILE A 427 -27.94 -7.97 -1.42
N GLU A 428 -27.06 -7.71 -2.38
CA GLU A 428 -25.85 -8.49 -2.62
C GLU A 428 -24.62 -7.86 -1.93
N HIS A 429 -23.59 -8.67 -1.66
CA HIS A 429 -22.30 -8.17 -1.18
C HIS A 429 -21.53 -7.42 -2.27
N ASP A 430 -20.67 -6.50 -1.83
CA ASP A 430 -19.82 -5.68 -2.69
C ASP A 430 -18.66 -6.48 -3.30
N GLY A 431 -18.72 -6.74 -4.61
CA GLY A 431 -17.66 -7.44 -5.35
C GLY A 431 -17.50 -8.93 -4.98
N PRO A 432 -18.51 -9.78 -5.19
CA PRO A 432 -18.47 -11.21 -4.88
C PRO A 432 -17.56 -11.99 -5.84
N GLY A 433 -17.20 -13.22 -5.47
CA GLY A 433 -16.53 -14.19 -6.34
C GLY A 433 -15.00 -14.09 -6.46
N ARG A 434 -14.36 -13.04 -5.91
CA ARG A 434 -12.91 -12.77 -5.97
C ARG A 434 -12.10 -13.69 -5.07
N THR A 435 -10.88 -14.02 -5.48
CA THR A 435 -10.01 -14.99 -4.82
C THR A 435 -9.31 -14.39 -3.60
N LYS A 436 -9.38 -15.06 -2.44
CA LYS A 436 -8.73 -14.64 -1.18
C LYS A 436 -8.22 -15.88 -0.40
N PRO A 437 -7.08 -15.81 0.32
CA PRO A 437 -6.24 -14.64 0.60
C PRO A 437 -5.48 -14.08 -0.61
N ASP A 438 -4.98 -12.85 -0.49
CA ASP A 438 -3.98 -12.30 -1.44
C ASP A 438 -2.59 -12.90 -1.17
N ILE A 439 -2.24 -13.13 0.11
CA ILE A 439 -0.93 -13.69 0.56
C ILE A 439 -1.08 -14.47 1.88
N VAL A 440 -0.12 -15.36 2.22
CA VAL A 440 -0.08 -16.06 3.52
C VAL A 440 1.21 -15.80 4.30
N ALA A 441 1.17 -15.98 5.62
CA ALA A 441 2.36 -16.04 6.49
C ALA A 441 2.29 -17.25 7.45
N ASN A 442 3.36 -17.52 8.20
CA ASN A 442 3.51 -18.74 8.99
C ASN A 442 3.39 -18.47 10.48
N ASP A 443 2.25 -18.82 11.09
CA ASP A 443 2.04 -18.74 12.53
C ASP A 443 0.86 -19.63 12.97
N ASN A 444 0.40 -19.52 14.22
CA ASN A 444 -0.70 -20.32 14.77
C ASN A 444 -2.10 -19.75 14.49
N SER A 445 -2.19 -18.52 13.97
CA SER A 445 -3.45 -17.84 13.65
C SER A 445 -3.28 -16.77 12.57
N THR A 446 -4.34 -16.44 11.84
CA THR A 446 -4.39 -15.29 10.92
C THR A 446 -4.06 -13.98 11.64
N SER A 447 -4.50 -13.80 12.89
CA SER A 447 -4.17 -12.65 13.71
C SER A 447 -2.70 -12.57 14.12
N SER A 448 -1.97 -13.69 14.06
CA SER A 448 -0.52 -13.73 14.22
C SER A 448 0.20 -13.61 12.87
N CYS A 449 -0.40 -14.04 11.76
CA CYS A 449 0.13 -13.92 10.39
C CYS A 449 0.04 -12.48 9.84
N THR A 450 -1.08 -11.79 10.07
CA THR A 450 -1.37 -10.43 9.58
C THR A 450 -0.29 -9.41 10.00
N PRO A 451 0.15 -9.34 11.28
CA PRO A 451 1.24 -8.45 11.66
C PRO A 451 2.59 -8.85 11.03
N GLN A 452 2.88 -10.13 10.74
CA GLN A 452 4.12 -10.50 10.02
C GLN A 452 4.19 -9.84 8.63
N VAL A 453 3.07 -9.86 7.88
CA VAL A 453 2.95 -9.19 6.58
C VAL A 453 2.99 -7.67 6.74
N SER A 454 2.37 -7.14 7.79
CA SER A 454 2.38 -5.69 8.09
C SER A 454 3.81 -5.19 8.35
N SER A 455 4.60 -5.94 9.13
CA SER A 455 6.02 -5.62 9.37
C SER A 455 6.88 -5.76 8.13
N ALA A 456 6.61 -6.75 7.27
CA ALA A 456 7.29 -6.91 5.98
C ALA A 456 7.03 -5.70 5.06
N VAL A 457 5.78 -5.26 4.97
CA VAL A 457 5.38 -4.03 4.25
C VAL A 457 6.06 -2.80 4.86
N THR A 458 5.98 -2.61 6.19
CA THR A 458 6.62 -1.48 6.87
C THR A 458 8.14 -1.46 6.66
N PHE A 459 8.79 -2.62 6.63
CA PHE A 459 10.22 -2.73 6.37
C PHE A 459 10.54 -2.22 4.96
N LEU A 460 9.83 -2.71 3.95
CA LEU A 460 10.02 -2.31 2.55
C LEU A 460 9.70 -0.82 2.32
N ILE A 461 8.73 -0.23 3.04
CA ILE A 461 8.46 1.22 3.03
C ILE A 461 9.65 2.02 3.60
N GLY A 462 10.27 1.55 4.68
CA GLY A 462 11.47 2.15 5.26
C GLY A 462 12.67 2.13 4.30
N ILE A 463 12.84 1.02 3.55
CA ILE A 463 13.83 0.88 2.48
C ILE A 463 13.51 1.82 1.32
N ALA A 464 12.27 1.83 0.84
CA ALA A 464 11.84 2.63 -0.31
C ALA A 464 12.08 4.14 -0.08
N LYS A 465 11.77 4.64 1.12
CA LYS A 465 12.11 6.01 1.52
C LYS A 465 13.62 6.26 1.54
N ALA A 466 14.42 5.35 2.09
CA ALA A 466 15.89 5.47 2.08
C ALA A 466 16.52 5.33 0.68
N LYS A 467 15.79 4.78 -0.30
CA LYS A 467 16.19 4.74 -1.72
C LYS A 467 15.59 5.89 -2.55
N HIS A 468 14.77 6.76 -1.96
CA HIS A 468 13.97 7.79 -2.65
C HIS A 468 13.08 7.23 -3.77
N THR A 469 12.71 5.95 -3.72
CA THR A 469 11.83 5.29 -4.67
C THR A 469 10.36 5.49 -4.27
N GLU A 470 9.90 6.74 -4.35
CA GLU A 470 8.61 7.16 -3.78
C GLU A 470 7.40 6.39 -4.35
N ASN A 471 7.44 5.98 -5.62
CA ASN A 471 6.37 5.19 -6.22
C ASN A 471 6.21 3.78 -5.58
N ALA A 472 7.27 3.22 -4.98
CA ALA A 472 7.15 1.97 -4.23
C ALA A 472 6.39 2.10 -2.91
N LEU A 473 6.10 3.33 -2.45
CA LEU A 473 5.26 3.58 -1.27
C LEU A 473 3.76 3.41 -1.58
N LEU A 474 3.39 3.30 -2.86
CA LEU A 474 2.00 3.22 -3.33
C LEU A 474 1.40 1.82 -3.10
N PRO A 475 0.11 1.73 -2.73
CA PRO A 475 -0.50 0.45 -2.37
C PRO A 475 -0.55 -0.57 -3.51
N GLU A 476 -0.72 -0.12 -4.76
CA GLU A 476 -0.65 -0.98 -5.95
C GLU A 476 0.74 -1.64 -6.08
N VAL A 477 1.80 -0.83 -5.95
CA VAL A 477 3.19 -1.26 -6.14
C VAL A 477 3.66 -2.13 -5.00
N MET A 478 3.41 -1.74 -3.75
CA MET A 478 3.83 -2.54 -2.59
C MET A 478 3.10 -3.89 -2.54
N LYS A 479 1.82 -3.94 -2.94
CA LYS A 479 1.08 -5.20 -3.09
C LYS A 479 1.69 -6.07 -4.20
N ALA A 480 2.04 -5.50 -5.35
CA ALA A 480 2.74 -6.21 -6.41
C ALA A 480 4.11 -6.74 -5.96
N LEU A 481 4.92 -5.93 -5.27
CA LEU A 481 6.24 -6.29 -4.74
C LEU A 481 6.16 -7.52 -3.83
N ILE A 482 5.27 -7.54 -2.84
CA ILE A 482 5.18 -8.68 -1.91
C ILE A 482 4.57 -9.94 -2.55
N MET A 483 3.69 -9.79 -3.55
CA MET A 483 3.08 -10.94 -4.25
C MET A 483 4.03 -11.55 -5.28
N ALA A 484 4.79 -10.73 -6.03
CA ALA A 484 5.88 -11.20 -6.86
C ALA A 484 7.02 -11.79 -6.00
N GLY A 485 7.31 -11.18 -4.84
CA GLY A 485 8.26 -11.65 -3.84
C GLY A 485 7.84 -12.92 -3.09
N ALA A 486 6.55 -13.28 -3.09
CA ALA A 486 6.05 -14.44 -2.35
C ALA A 486 6.76 -15.76 -2.77
N SER A 487 7.07 -16.57 -1.76
CA SER A 487 7.66 -17.90 -1.91
C SER A 487 6.57 -18.96 -2.08
N LYS A 488 6.85 -19.92 -2.95
CA LYS A 488 6.00 -21.08 -3.23
C LYS A 488 6.75 -22.41 -3.02
N LYS A 489 8.00 -22.35 -2.53
CA LYS A 489 8.94 -23.47 -2.37
C LYS A 489 8.52 -24.47 -1.29
N GLU A 490 7.66 -24.06 -0.37
CA GLU A 490 7.08 -24.88 0.70
C GLU A 490 5.70 -25.48 0.36
N PHE A 491 5.22 -25.34 -0.88
CA PHE A 491 3.85 -25.72 -1.26
C PHE A 491 3.79 -26.61 -2.51
N ASP A 492 3.86 -27.93 -2.33
CA ASP A 492 3.73 -28.93 -3.41
C ASP A 492 2.40 -28.81 -4.19
N ASN A 493 1.36 -28.24 -3.57
CA ASN A 493 0.00 -28.13 -4.10
C ASN A 493 -0.41 -26.70 -4.52
N TRP A 494 0.50 -25.73 -4.55
CA TRP A 494 0.16 -24.36 -4.97
C TRP A 494 -0.25 -24.33 -6.45
N SER A 495 -1.40 -23.73 -6.75
CA SER A 495 -2.04 -23.84 -8.06
C SER A 495 -2.74 -22.55 -8.51
N ARG A 496 -2.61 -22.23 -9.81
CA ARG A 496 -3.36 -21.16 -10.48
C ARG A 496 -3.85 -21.62 -11.85
N ASN A 497 -4.74 -20.84 -12.46
CA ASN A 497 -5.10 -20.96 -13.88
C ASN A 497 -5.33 -19.56 -14.48
N LYS A 498 -5.72 -19.48 -15.76
CA LYS A 498 -5.89 -18.20 -16.47
C LYS A 498 -6.92 -17.27 -15.80
N GLU A 499 -8.05 -17.81 -15.36
CA GLU A 499 -9.15 -17.05 -14.73
C GLU A 499 -9.12 -17.07 -13.19
N MET A 500 -8.10 -17.69 -12.58
CA MET A 500 -7.87 -17.73 -11.13
C MET A 500 -6.37 -17.48 -10.89
N PRO A 501 -5.95 -16.20 -10.74
CA PRO A 501 -4.53 -15.81 -10.83
C PRO A 501 -3.64 -16.36 -9.71
N ILE A 502 -4.22 -16.55 -8.53
CA ILE A 502 -3.55 -16.96 -7.30
C ILE A 502 -4.24 -18.17 -6.67
N ASP A 503 -3.54 -18.89 -5.79
CA ASP A 503 -4.08 -20.10 -5.19
C ASP A 503 -5.23 -19.78 -4.20
N SER A 504 -6.34 -20.50 -4.36
CA SER A 504 -7.57 -20.29 -3.56
C SER A 504 -7.42 -20.51 -2.04
N VAL A 505 -6.30 -21.08 -1.58
CA VAL A 505 -5.97 -21.26 -0.16
C VAL A 505 -4.73 -20.46 0.22
N LEU A 506 -3.71 -20.46 -0.64
CA LEU A 506 -2.36 -19.95 -0.33
C LEU A 506 -2.06 -18.56 -0.94
N GLY A 507 -2.98 -17.97 -1.70
CA GLY A 507 -2.81 -16.68 -2.36
C GLY A 507 -1.63 -16.68 -3.32
N ALA A 508 -0.87 -15.60 -3.39
CA ALA A 508 0.39 -15.55 -4.14
C ALA A 508 1.51 -16.44 -3.57
N GLY A 509 1.31 -17.05 -2.39
CA GLY A 509 2.29 -17.81 -1.64
C GLY A 509 2.63 -17.16 -0.30
N LYS A 510 3.72 -17.61 0.33
CA LYS A 510 4.18 -17.13 1.63
C LYS A 510 4.97 -15.85 1.47
N ILE A 511 4.69 -14.82 2.27
CA ILE A 511 5.50 -13.59 2.33
C ILE A 511 7.00 -13.91 2.50
N ASN A 512 7.84 -13.29 1.69
CA ASN A 512 9.30 -13.38 1.79
C ASN A 512 9.92 -11.99 1.59
N VAL A 513 10.55 -11.47 2.65
CA VAL A 513 11.13 -10.12 2.70
C VAL A 513 12.41 -10.02 1.87
N GLN A 514 13.25 -11.07 1.83
CA GLN A 514 14.47 -11.11 1.02
C GLN A 514 14.14 -10.94 -0.47
N ASN A 515 13.26 -11.80 -0.97
CA ASN A 515 12.78 -11.74 -2.35
C ASN A 515 12.16 -10.36 -2.68
N SER A 516 11.29 -9.84 -1.79
CA SER A 516 10.60 -8.56 -2.00
C SER A 516 11.57 -7.37 -1.97
N TYR A 517 12.61 -7.44 -1.12
CA TYR A 517 13.70 -6.48 -1.05
C TYR A 517 14.52 -6.49 -2.33
N HIS A 518 14.90 -7.67 -2.86
CA HIS A 518 15.64 -7.77 -4.13
C HIS A 518 14.90 -7.14 -5.30
N ILE A 519 13.57 -7.34 -5.39
CA ILE A 519 12.75 -6.66 -6.39
C ILE A 519 12.79 -5.15 -6.16
N LEU A 520 12.50 -4.68 -4.94
CA LEU A 520 12.51 -3.25 -4.60
C LEU A 520 13.84 -2.56 -4.96
N ILE A 521 14.99 -3.12 -4.55
CA ILE A 521 16.30 -2.51 -4.78
C ILE A 521 16.83 -2.67 -6.22
N ALA A 522 16.18 -3.45 -7.08
CA ALA A 522 16.44 -3.44 -8.52
C ALA A 522 15.99 -2.12 -9.19
N GLY A 523 15.13 -1.35 -8.50
CA GLY A 523 14.66 -0.03 -8.94
C GLY A 523 13.46 -0.08 -9.87
N GLU A 524 12.83 1.09 -10.04
CA GLU A 524 11.72 1.32 -10.95
C GLU A 524 12.17 1.16 -12.42
N GLN A 525 11.29 0.63 -13.28
CA GLN A 525 11.65 0.16 -14.63
C GLN A 525 10.81 0.88 -15.70
N GLU A 526 11.47 1.69 -16.52
CA GLU A 526 10.81 2.42 -17.61
C GLU A 526 10.36 1.49 -18.75
N LEU A 527 9.25 1.85 -19.42
CA LEU A 527 8.82 1.22 -20.68
C LEU A 527 9.92 1.31 -21.75
N GLU A 528 9.90 0.37 -22.69
CA GLU A 528 10.92 0.20 -23.75
C GLU A 528 12.36 -0.14 -23.27
N SER A 529 12.66 0.00 -21.97
CA SER A 529 13.93 -0.45 -21.40
C SER A 529 14.07 -1.99 -21.41
N ILE A 530 15.32 -2.47 -21.30
CA ILE A 530 15.61 -3.89 -21.11
C ILE A 530 15.99 -4.12 -19.66
N SER A 531 15.04 -4.64 -18.90
CA SER A 531 15.19 -5.00 -17.50
C SER A 531 15.89 -6.35 -17.32
N ASN A 532 16.44 -6.54 -16.12
CA ASN A 532 17.04 -7.80 -15.69
C ASN A 532 16.00 -8.71 -14.98
N ASN A 533 16.49 -9.76 -14.34
CA ASN A 533 15.74 -10.74 -13.53
C ASN A 533 14.77 -10.16 -12.48
N TYR A 534 15.00 -8.94 -12.00
CA TYR A 534 14.24 -8.28 -10.94
C TYR A 534 13.82 -6.90 -11.41
N GLY A 535 12.64 -6.44 -11.01
CA GLY A 535 12.16 -5.09 -11.32
C GLY A 535 10.70 -4.85 -10.96
N TRP A 536 10.31 -3.59 -10.93
CA TRP A 536 8.94 -3.13 -10.68
C TRP A 536 8.66 -1.79 -11.37
N ASP A 537 7.40 -1.42 -11.50
CA ASP A 537 6.97 -0.14 -12.09
C ASP A 537 5.63 0.33 -11.50
N PHE A 538 5.44 1.66 -11.42
CA PHE A 538 4.13 2.30 -11.23
C PHE A 538 3.59 2.80 -12.58
N GLY A 539 3.23 1.85 -13.43
CA GLY A 539 2.75 2.14 -14.77
C GLY A 539 1.38 2.82 -14.80
N SER A 540 1.15 3.62 -15.84
CA SER A 540 -0.16 4.16 -16.20
C SER A 540 -0.50 3.76 -17.64
N ILE A 541 -1.72 3.32 -17.88
CA ILE A 541 -2.17 2.82 -19.19
C ILE A 541 -3.51 3.43 -19.58
N ASP A 542 -3.61 3.86 -20.83
CA ASP A 542 -4.83 4.40 -21.42
C ASP A 542 -5.84 3.28 -21.74
N LYS A 543 -7.12 3.66 -21.85
CA LYS A 543 -8.22 2.73 -22.17
C LYS A 543 -7.94 1.98 -23.49
N SER A 544 -7.94 0.65 -23.41
CA SER A 544 -7.72 -0.25 -24.56
C SER A 544 -6.33 -0.14 -25.21
N SER A 545 -5.34 0.38 -24.45
CA SER A 545 -3.92 0.35 -24.81
C SER A 545 -3.21 -0.90 -24.26
N GLU A 546 -1.93 -1.04 -24.60
CA GLU A 546 -1.04 -2.09 -24.12
C GLU A 546 0.30 -1.47 -23.70
N ALA A 547 0.83 -1.87 -22.55
CA ALA A 547 2.17 -1.57 -22.07
C ALA A 547 3.06 -2.82 -22.22
N SER A 548 4.35 -2.63 -22.55
CA SER A 548 5.30 -3.72 -22.81
C SER A 548 6.64 -3.47 -22.12
N TYR A 549 7.08 -4.42 -21.30
CA TYR A 549 8.36 -4.40 -20.59
C TYR A 549 9.25 -5.52 -21.14
N SER A 550 10.47 -5.20 -21.59
CA SER A 550 11.40 -6.21 -22.10
C SER A 550 12.30 -6.72 -20.97
N ILE A 551 12.37 -8.03 -20.78
CA ILE A 551 13.28 -8.66 -19.81
C ILE A 551 14.33 -9.47 -20.57
N LYS A 552 15.59 -9.38 -20.15
CA LYS A 552 16.66 -10.26 -20.62
C LYS A 552 17.23 -11.07 -19.46
N LEU A 553 17.01 -12.38 -19.52
CA LEU A 553 17.63 -13.33 -18.59
C LEU A 553 18.96 -13.79 -19.20
N GLU A 554 20.10 -13.48 -18.58
CA GLU A 554 21.42 -13.89 -19.11
C GLU A 554 21.77 -15.36 -18.78
N GLU A 555 21.22 -15.84 -17.67
CA GLU A 555 21.32 -17.22 -17.17
C GLU A 555 19.94 -17.89 -17.19
N ASP A 556 19.92 -19.23 -17.11
CA ASP A 556 18.67 -19.98 -17.03
C ASP A 556 18.03 -19.77 -15.65
N VAL A 557 16.70 -19.84 -15.57
CA VAL A 557 15.94 -19.43 -14.39
C VAL A 557 15.13 -20.60 -13.82
N SER A 558 15.30 -20.84 -12.52
CA SER A 558 14.66 -21.94 -11.78
C SER A 558 13.18 -21.67 -11.53
N GLU A 559 12.85 -20.46 -11.07
CA GLU A 559 11.48 -19.98 -10.86
C GLU A 559 11.37 -18.50 -11.28
N ALA A 560 10.23 -18.11 -11.85
CA ALA A 560 9.88 -16.73 -12.12
C ALA A 560 8.46 -16.42 -11.65
N SER A 561 8.27 -15.24 -11.09
CA SER A 561 7.06 -14.80 -10.37
C SER A 561 6.76 -13.36 -10.80
N PHE A 562 5.56 -13.11 -11.31
CA PHE A 562 5.14 -11.81 -11.83
C PHE A 562 3.80 -11.44 -11.21
N SER A 563 3.64 -10.21 -10.72
CA SER A 563 2.37 -9.73 -10.18
C SER A 563 2.03 -8.33 -10.68
N LEU A 564 0.81 -8.19 -11.17
CA LEU A 564 0.17 -6.93 -11.55
C LEU A 564 -0.95 -6.66 -10.56
N ASN A 565 -1.06 -5.45 -10.02
CA ASN A 565 -2.13 -5.04 -9.11
C ASN A 565 -2.62 -3.64 -9.46
N TRP A 566 -3.93 -3.42 -9.39
CA TRP A 566 -4.56 -2.11 -9.57
C TRP A 566 -5.69 -1.95 -8.55
N ASN A 567 -6.10 -0.71 -8.28
CA ASN A 567 -7.06 -0.43 -7.23
C ASN A 567 -8.41 0.06 -7.77
N ARG A 568 -9.48 -0.24 -7.00
CA ARG A 568 -10.82 0.28 -7.22
C ARG A 568 -10.89 1.74 -6.75
N ILE A 569 -11.42 2.60 -7.60
CA ILE A 569 -11.61 4.04 -7.34
C ILE A 569 -13.08 4.31 -7.07
N ILE A 570 -13.44 4.89 -5.93
CA ILE A 570 -14.80 5.36 -5.68
C ILE A 570 -14.94 6.79 -6.22
N ARG A 571 -15.89 7.02 -7.14
CA ARG A 571 -16.13 8.30 -7.83
C ARG A 571 -17.22 9.12 -7.14
N SER A 572 -18.28 8.47 -6.69
CA SER A 572 -19.38 9.09 -5.95
C SER A 572 -20.00 8.14 -4.93
N ALA A 573 -20.57 8.76 -3.90
CA ALA A 573 -21.40 8.16 -2.87
C ALA A 573 -22.10 9.31 -2.13
N GLU A 574 -23.20 9.04 -1.45
CA GLU A 574 -23.96 10.07 -0.72
C GLU A 574 -23.08 10.72 0.36
N TRP A 575 -22.31 9.92 1.09
CA TRP A 575 -21.31 10.36 2.09
C TRP A 575 -20.05 11.03 1.52
N LEU A 576 -19.83 10.98 0.19
CA LEU A 576 -18.66 11.56 -0.46
C LEU A 576 -18.98 12.90 -1.13
N ASN A 577 -20.13 12.98 -1.81
CA ASN A 577 -20.52 14.17 -2.57
C ASN A 577 -22.04 14.30 -2.82
N GLY A 578 -22.87 13.58 -2.06
CA GLY A 578 -24.34 13.66 -2.17
C GLY A 578 -24.94 13.04 -3.44
N ASN A 579 -24.16 12.35 -4.27
CA ASN A 579 -24.63 11.67 -5.48
C ASN A 579 -24.74 10.15 -5.25
N PRO A 580 -25.54 9.43 -6.06
CA PRO A 580 -25.59 7.97 -6.03
C PRO A 580 -24.20 7.32 -6.14
N TYR A 581 -24.08 6.13 -5.57
CA TYR A 581 -22.83 5.36 -5.59
C TYR A 581 -22.36 5.05 -7.01
N SER A 582 -21.07 5.28 -7.28
CA SER A 582 -20.39 4.85 -8.51
C SER A 582 -18.88 4.69 -8.28
N GLU A 583 -18.32 3.64 -8.85
CA GLU A 583 -16.90 3.30 -8.83
C GLU A 583 -16.24 3.33 -10.22
N SER A 584 -14.96 2.96 -10.24
CA SER A 584 -14.20 2.49 -11.38
C SER A 584 -13.32 1.34 -10.95
N ILE A 585 -13.33 0.26 -11.71
CA ILE A 585 -12.36 -0.82 -11.66
C ILE A 585 -12.14 -1.26 -13.11
N ALA A 586 -10.90 -1.49 -13.48
CA ALA A 586 -10.55 -1.97 -14.82
C ALA A 586 -10.61 -3.50 -14.89
N ASP A 587 -10.95 -4.02 -16.05
CA ASP A 587 -10.56 -5.36 -16.48
C ASP A 587 -9.13 -5.26 -17.06
N MET A 588 -8.14 -5.74 -16.30
CA MET A 588 -6.73 -5.77 -16.72
C MET A 588 -6.24 -7.22 -16.89
N LYS A 589 -5.24 -7.39 -17.76
CA LYS A 589 -4.66 -8.70 -18.11
C LYS A 589 -3.14 -8.63 -18.08
N LEU A 590 -2.51 -9.72 -17.65
CA LEU A 590 -1.06 -9.92 -17.61
C LEU A 590 -0.65 -11.11 -18.49
N GLU A 591 0.27 -10.88 -19.43
CA GLU A 591 0.78 -11.90 -20.34
C GLU A 591 2.32 -11.92 -20.35
N LEU A 592 2.91 -13.11 -20.41
CA LEU A 592 4.35 -13.29 -20.60
C LEU A 592 4.64 -13.94 -21.95
N TYR A 593 5.42 -13.25 -22.78
CA TYR A 593 5.86 -13.72 -24.08
C TYR A 593 7.36 -14.02 -24.09
N ARG A 594 7.75 -15.09 -24.80
CA ARG A 594 9.13 -15.38 -25.18
C ARG A 594 9.44 -14.74 -26.53
N LYS A 595 10.55 -14.00 -26.61
CA LYS A 595 10.97 -13.29 -27.84
C LYS A 595 12.09 -14.05 -28.54
N LYS A 596 11.90 -14.39 -29.82
CA LYS A 596 12.90 -15.06 -30.69
C LYS A 596 12.76 -14.54 -32.12
N ASP A 597 13.84 -14.06 -32.72
CA ASP A 597 13.89 -13.58 -34.13
C ASP A 597 12.75 -12.59 -34.50
N ASN A 598 12.47 -11.64 -33.61
CA ASN A 598 11.34 -10.69 -33.67
C ASN A 598 9.92 -11.31 -33.64
N SER A 599 9.78 -12.62 -33.46
CA SER A 599 8.51 -13.24 -33.09
C SER A 599 8.30 -13.22 -31.57
N LEU A 600 7.05 -13.14 -31.15
CA LEU A 600 6.61 -13.29 -29.75
C LEU A 600 5.75 -14.55 -29.63
N THR A 601 6.16 -15.49 -28.79
CA THR A 601 5.38 -16.69 -28.44
C THR A 601 4.84 -16.51 -27.04
N LEU A 602 3.50 -16.52 -26.88
CA LEU A 602 2.87 -16.50 -25.55
C LEU A 602 3.34 -17.73 -24.77
N TYR A 603 3.95 -17.51 -23.61
CA TYR A 603 4.29 -18.57 -22.66
C TYR A 603 3.17 -18.72 -21.63
N ASP A 604 2.66 -17.62 -21.09
CA ASP A 604 1.65 -17.66 -20.03
C ASP A 604 0.74 -16.43 -19.99
N ILE A 605 -0.44 -16.59 -19.39
CA ILE A 605 -1.51 -15.58 -19.30
C ILE A 605 -2.25 -15.68 -17.95
N SER A 606 -2.68 -14.52 -17.46
CA SER A 606 -3.58 -14.32 -16.34
C SER A 606 -4.55 -13.20 -16.70
N ASP A 607 -5.85 -13.50 -16.65
CA ASP A 607 -6.95 -12.78 -17.30
C ASP A 607 -8.28 -13.06 -16.55
N SER A 608 -8.30 -12.76 -15.25
CA SER A 608 -9.51 -12.76 -14.43
C SER A 608 -10.47 -11.66 -14.89
N LYS A 609 -11.76 -11.82 -14.58
CA LYS A 609 -12.82 -10.84 -14.91
C LYS A 609 -13.52 -10.28 -13.67
N ILE A 610 -12.93 -10.49 -12.50
CA ILE A 610 -13.49 -10.12 -11.19
C ILE A 610 -12.41 -9.66 -10.20
N ASP A 611 -11.20 -10.21 -10.25
CA ASP A 611 -10.10 -9.83 -9.37
C ASP A 611 -9.43 -8.52 -9.83
N ASN A 612 -8.81 -7.78 -8.89
CA ASN A 612 -8.04 -6.56 -9.18
C ASN A 612 -6.51 -6.80 -9.13
N LEU A 613 -6.12 -8.02 -9.47
CA LEU A 613 -4.75 -8.51 -9.48
C LEU A 613 -4.62 -9.58 -10.57
N GLU A 614 -3.44 -9.65 -11.17
CA GLU A 614 -3.05 -10.75 -12.05
C GLU A 614 -1.68 -11.29 -11.61
N HIS A 615 -1.47 -12.59 -11.77
CA HIS A 615 -0.27 -13.25 -11.25
C HIS A 615 0.15 -14.43 -12.12
N LEU A 616 1.44 -14.46 -12.47
CA LEU A 616 2.07 -15.55 -13.22
C LEU A 616 3.16 -16.20 -12.37
N TYR A 617 3.25 -17.52 -12.45
CA TYR A 617 4.34 -18.29 -11.86
C TYR A 617 4.78 -19.38 -12.83
N LEU A 618 6.09 -19.40 -13.11
CA LEU A 618 6.72 -20.29 -14.07
C LEU A 618 7.97 -20.92 -13.46
N ARG A 619 8.32 -22.13 -13.88
CA ARG A 619 9.51 -22.86 -13.42
C ARG A 619 10.28 -23.47 -14.60
N GLY A 620 11.60 -23.33 -14.58
CA GLY A 620 12.50 -23.73 -15.68
C GLY A 620 12.31 -22.88 -16.94
N LEU A 621 12.83 -21.66 -16.92
CA LEU A 621 12.88 -20.76 -18.07
C LEU A 621 14.28 -20.68 -18.66
N ASP A 622 14.40 -20.98 -19.96
CA ASP A 622 15.63 -20.74 -20.74
C ASP A 622 16.06 -19.26 -20.70
N ARG A 623 17.37 -19.00 -20.55
CA ARG A 623 17.96 -17.67 -20.76
C ARG A 623 17.60 -17.03 -22.10
N GLY A 624 17.50 -15.71 -22.14
CA GLY A 624 17.27 -14.89 -23.33
C GLY A 624 16.16 -13.85 -23.11
N GLU A 625 15.59 -13.35 -24.19
CA GLU A 625 14.61 -12.26 -24.15
C GLU A 625 13.17 -12.74 -23.91
N TYR A 626 12.46 -11.98 -23.09
CA TYR A 626 11.05 -12.09 -22.75
C TYR A 626 10.40 -10.71 -22.82
N VAL A 627 9.07 -10.66 -22.94
CA VAL A 627 8.28 -9.44 -22.87
C VAL A 627 7.08 -9.67 -21.95
N ILE A 628 6.96 -8.89 -20.89
CA ILE A 628 5.70 -8.76 -20.14
C ILE A 628 4.80 -7.82 -20.91
N LYS A 629 3.52 -8.19 -21.06
CA LYS A 629 2.47 -7.33 -21.59
C LYS A 629 1.37 -7.11 -20.56
N VAL A 630 0.97 -5.85 -20.41
CA VAL A 630 -0.14 -5.40 -19.58
C VAL A 630 -1.14 -4.68 -20.48
N SER A 631 -2.42 -5.03 -20.39
CA SER A 631 -3.50 -4.35 -21.13
C SER A 631 -4.69 -4.08 -20.22
N SER A 632 -5.43 -3.01 -20.49
CA SER A 632 -6.56 -2.57 -19.65
C SER A 632 -7.78 -2.18 -20.49
N ASP A 633 -8.98 -2.52 -20.03
CA ASP A 633 -10.21 -1.99 -20.61
C ASP A 633 -10.43 -0.51 -20.29
N ALA A 634 -9.79 0.07 -19.27
CA ALA A 634 -10.00 1.45 -18.82
C ALA A 634 -8.67 2.18 -18.56
N ALA A 635 -8.70 3.53 -18.54
CA ALA A 635 -7.53 4.30 -18.12
C ALA A 635 -7.25 4.04 -16.63
N THR A 636 -6.06 3.56 -16.27
CA THR A 636 -5.76 3.02 -14.93
C THR A 636 -4.27 3.06 -14.62
N ASN A 637 -3.93 3.29 -13.35
CA ASN A 637 -2.58 3.14 -12.82
C ASN A 637 -2.45 1.79 -12.11
N TYR A 638 -1.28 1.17 -12.19
CA TYR A 638 -1.02 -0.17 -11.67
C TYR A 638 0.38 -0.30 -11.10
N GLY A 639 0.55 -1.21 -10.15
CA GLY A 639 1.83 -1.72 -9.73
C GLY A 639 2.13 -3.01 -10.48
N LEU A 640 3.28 -3.05 -11.17
CA LEU A 640 3.85 -4.27 -11.73
C LEU A 640 5.12 -4.62 -10.97
N ALA A 641 5.35 -5.90 -10.69
CA ALA A 641 6.58 -6.39 -10.08
C ALA A 641 6.93 -7.80 -10.58
N TRP A 642 8.22 -8.11 -10.72
CA TRP A 642 8.68 -9.45 -11.11
C TRP A 642 10.00 -9.86 -10.46
N ARG A 643 10.15 -11.18 -10.38
CA ARG A 643 11.33 -11.91 -9.87
C ARG A 643 11.63 -13.08 -10.79
N ALA A 644 12.90 -13.35 -11.06
CA ALA A 644 13.36 -14.48 -11.85
C ALA A 644 14.67 -15.04 -11.26
N GLU A 645 14.58 -16.13 -10.50
CA GLU A 645 15.71 -16.70 -9.77
C GLU A 645 16.64 -17.47 -10.70
N ASN A 646 17.90 -17.04 -10.85
CA ASN A 646 18.92 -17.79 -11.59
C ASN A 646 19.02 -19.24 -11.07
N GLY A 647 19.31 -20.16 -11.98
CA GLY A 647 19.43 -21.57 -11.68
C GLY A 647 19.83 -22.38 -12.90
N GLN A 648 19.33 -23.61 -12.97
CA GLN A 648 19.61 -24.51 -14.08
C GLN A 648 18.29 -24.96 -14.69
N ALA A 649 18.16 -24.85 -16.01
CA ALA A 649 17.04 -25.43 -16.74
C ALA A 649 17.13 -26.98 -16.73
N PRO A 650 15.99 -27.68 -16.87
CA PRO A 650 15.96 -29.12 -17.08
C PRO A 650 16.84 -29.55 -18.27
N ASP A 651 17.86 -30.36 -17.98
CA ASP A 651 18.90 -30.76 -18.94
C ASP A 651 18.74 -32.23 -19.38
N LEU A 652 19.31 -32.55 -20.55
CA LEU A 652 19.24 -33.85 -21.21
C LEU A 652 20.62 -34.26 -21.72
N SER A 653 21.26 -35.19 -20.99
CA SER A 653 22.48 -35.86 -21.47
C SER A 653 22.16 -37.28 -21.94
N VAL A 654 22.97 -37.81 -22.87
CA VAL A 654 22.78 -39.14 -23.45
C VAL A 654 24.10 -39.89 -23.58
N ALA A 655 24.12 -41.15 -23.18
CA ALA A 655 25.24 -42.07 -23.34
C ALA A 655 24.81 -43.33 -24.10
N THR A 656 25.71 -43.88 -24.91
CA THR A 656 25.50 -45.19 -25.56
C THR A 656 25.87 -46.33 -24.61
N ASP A 657 25.09 -47.40 -24.61
CA ASP A 657 25.51 -48.73 -24.13
C ASP A 657 25.76 -49.63 -25.35
N PRO A 658 27.05 -49.85 -25.74
CA PRO A 658 27.38 -50.70 -26.87
C PRO A 658 27.04 -52.19 -26.66
N ASN A 659 26.89 -52.64 -25.42
CA ASN A 659 26.62 -54.05 -25.10
C ASN A 659 25.14 -54.36 -25.29
N ASN A 660 24.27 -53.46 -24.80
CA ASN A 660 22.82 -53.60 -24.87
C ASN A 660 22.19 -52.93 -26.11
N LYS A 661 23.00 -52.28 -26.97
CA LYS A 661 22.58 -51.52 -28.16
C LYS A 661 21.55 -50.43 -27.86
N SER A 662 21.69 -49.75 -26.72
CA SER A 662 20.72 -48.77 -26.25
C SER A 662 21.34 -47.40 -25.99
N LEU A 663 20.46 -46.39 -25.87
CA LEU A 663 20.79 -45.08 -25.34
C LEU A 663 20.26 -44.99 -23.91
N ASN A 664 21.14 -44.61 -22.98
CA ASN A 664 20.76 -44.14 -21.66
C ASN A 664 20.63 -42.63 -21.72
N PHE A 665 19.43 -42.13 -21.47
CA PHE A 665 19.16 -40.71 -21.26
C PHE A 665 19.20 -40.43 -19.76
N TYR A 666 19.89 -39.37 -19.37
CA TYR A 666 19.94 -38.87 -18.01
C TYR A 666 19.38 -37.46 -18.03
N PHE A 667 18.27 -37.28 -17.30
CA PHE A 667 17.63 -36.00 -17.10
C PHE A 667 18.09 -35.43 -15.76
N SER A 668 18.42 -34.14 -15.72
CA SER A 668 18.90 -33.46 -14.51
C SER A 668 18.31 -32.06 -14.39
N HIS A 669 18.31 -31.51 -13.18
CA HIS A 669 17.62 -30.25 -12.84
C HIS A 669 16.11 -30.28 -13.19
N LEU A 670 15.51 -31.47 -13.14
CA LEU A 670 14.07 -31.65 -13.28
C LEU A 670 13.34 -30.91 -12.15
N ILE A 671 12.12 -30.48 -12.44
CA ILE A 671 11.26 -29.75 -11.50
C ILE A 671 10.21 -30.74 -10.98
N PRO A 672 10.21 -31.09 -9.68
CA PRO A 672 9.21 -32.00 -9.13
C PRO A 672 7.76 -31.55 -9.42
N GLY A 673 6.92 -32.51 -9.79
CA GLY A 673 5.53 -32.29 -10.20
C GLY A 673 5.34 -31.83 -11.66
N LYS A 674 6.38 -31.38 -12.37
CA LYS A 674 6.27 -31.09 -13.81
C LYS A 674 6.23 -32.37 -14.62
N THR A 675 5.46 -32.34 -15.71
CA THR A 675 5.47 -33.39 -16.73
C THR A 675 6.45 -33.03 -17.84
N PHE A 676 7.35 -33.96 -18.13
CA PHE A 676 8.38 -33.89 -19.14
C PHE A 676 8.08 -34.88 -20.27
N THR A 677 8.55 -34.57 -21.47
CA THR A 677 8.46 -35.46 -22.64
C THR A 677 9.77 -35.46 -23.41
N LEU A 678 10.35 -36.65 -23.56
CA LEU A 678 11.49 -36.89 -24.45
C LEU A 678 10.95 -37.14 -25.87
N GLU A 679 11.35 -36.29 -26.79
CA GLU A 679 10.96 -36.38 -28.20
C GLU A 679 12.15 -36.70 -29.10
N LYS A 680 11.86 -37.38 -30.21
CA LYS A 680 12.82 -37.87 -31.20
C LYS A 680 12.47 -37.38 -32.60
N SER A 681 13.48 -36.99 -33.38
CA SER A 681 13.33 -36.58 -34.78
C SER A 681 14.46 -37.11 -35.67
N THR A 682 14.20 -37.25 -36.97
CA THR A 682 15.22 -37.53 -38.00
C THR A 682 15.61 -36.30 -38.81
N ASN A 683 14.85 -35.20 -38.71
CA ASN A 683 14.96 -34.04 -39.62
C ASN A 683 14.78 -32.67 -38.96
N LEU A 684 14.67 -32.61 -37.62
CA LEU A 684 14.41 -31.43 -36.78
C LEU A 684 13.04 -30.74 -36.98
N LYS A 685 12.17 -31.26 -37.85
CA LYS A 685 10.83 -30.71 -38.14
C LYS A 685 9.73 -31.59 -37.55
N ASP A 686 9.78 -32.88 -37.86
CA ASP A 686 8.81 -33.87 -37.42
C ASP A 686 9.35 -34.51 -36.13
N TRP A 687 8.61 -34.36 -35.03
CA TRP A 687 9.00 -34.83 -33.69
C TRP A 687 7.96 -35.80 -33.14
N THR A 688 8.43 -36.90 -32.55
CA THR A 688 7.60 -37.94 -31.94
C THR A 688 8.00 -38.13 -30.49
N SER A 689 7.04 -38.10 -29.55
CA SER A 689 7.28 -38.51 -28.16
C SER A 689 7.68 -39.99 -28.10
N ILE A 690 8.75 -40.29 -27.37
CA ILE A 690 9.19 -41.66 -27.09
C ILE A 690 9.10 -42.02 -25.60
N HIS A 691 9.03 -41.02 -24.72
CA HIS A 691 8.82 -41.20 -23.29
C HIS A 691 8.24 -39.91 -22.70
N SER A 692 7.28 -40.05 -21.78
CA SER A 692 6.69 -38.95 -21.02
C SER A 692 6.53 -39.39 -19.57
N PHE A 693 6.89 -38.52 -18.63
CA PHE A 693 6.95 -38.81 -17.20
C PHE A 693 6.66 -37.55 -16.38
N THR A 694 6.18 -37.70 -15.15
CA THR A 694 6.07 -36.60 -14.18
C THR A 694 7.21 -36.74 -13.19
N ALA A 695 8.10 -35.75 -13.14
CA ALA A 695 9.30 -35.82 -12.31
C ALA A 695 8.93 -35.87 -10.82
N VAL A 696 9.45 -36.88 -10.12
CA VAL A 696 9.33 -37.00 -8.65
C VAL A 696 10.57 -36.47 -7.95
N GLU A 697 11.74 -36.65 -8.57
CA GLU A 697 13.03 -36.14 -8.12
C GLU A 697 13.63 -35.17 -9.14
N THR A 698 14.72 -34.49 -8.79
CA THR A 698 15.43 -33.56 -9.70
C THR A 698 16.28 -34.26 -10.77
N ASN A 699 16.35 -35.59 -10.75
CA ASN A 699 17.07 -36.41 -11.72
C ASN A 699 16.26 -37.67 -12.05
N GLU A 700 16.29 -38.11 -13.32
CA GLU A 700 15.62 -39.33 -13.77
C GLU A 700 16.40 -39.97 -14.92
N THR A 701 16.15 -41.25 -15.25
CA THR A 701 16.84 -41.94 -16.35
C THR A 701 15.90 -42.80 -17.18
N PHE A 702 16.12 -42.84 -18.49
CA PHE A 702 15.34 -43.62 -19.45
C PHE A 702 16.25 -44.38 -20.42
N ASN A 703 15.84 -45.58 -20.86
CA ASN A 703 16.60 -46.39 -21.81
C ASN A 703 15.80 -46.65 -23.10
N GLU A 704 16.38 -46.30 -24.25
CA GLU A 704 15.83 -46.66 -25.57
C GLU A 704 16.72 -47.69 -26.27
N VAL A 705 16.17 -48.85 -26.63
CA VAL A 705 16.88 -49.88 -27.41
C VAL A 705 16.85 -49.52 -28.91
N ILE A 706 18.03 -49.50 -29.55
CA ILE A 706 18.15 -49.21 -30.99
C ILE A 706 18.25 -50.51 -31.79
N GLU A 707 17.21 -50.81 -32.56
CA GLU A 707 17.22 -51.97 -33.48
C GLU A 707 18.15 -51.78 -34.70
N THR A 708 18.32 -50.54 -35.20
CA THR A 708 19.11 -50.23 -36.40
C THR A 708 19.99 -48.98 -36.26
N ILE A 709 21.30 -49.16 -36.49
CA ILE A 709 22.36 -48.14 -36.26
C ILE A 709 22.54 -47.20 -37.48
N ILE A 710 21.64 -47.28 -38.48
CA ILE A 710 21.85 -46.68 -39.82
C ILE A 710 21.41 -45.21 -39.88
N SER A 711 20.54 -44.79 -38.95
CA SER A 711 19.92 -43.46 -38.95
C SER A 711 20.53 -42.54 -37.89
N ARG A 712 20.75 -41.26 -38.24
CA ARG A 712 20.99 -40.21 -37.25
C ARG A 712 19.65 -39.74 -36.68
N PHE A 713 19.61 -39.54 -35.38
CA PHE A 713 18.46 -39.02 -34.65
C PHE A 713 18.85 -37.79 -33.84
N PHE A 714 17.91 -36.87 -33.69
CA PHE A 714 17.96 -35.75 -32.78
C PHE A 714 16.96 -36.02 -31.65
N TYR A 715 17.31 -35.58 -30.44
CA TYR A 715 16.45 -35.71 -29.26
C TYR A 715 16.28 -34.34 -28.60
N ARG A 716 15.15 -34.12 -27.94
CA ARG A 716 14.92 -32.95 -27.07
C ARG A 716 14.07 -33.34 -25.88
N LEU A 717 14.33 -32.71 -24.74
CA LEU A 717 13.39 -32.67 -23.62
C LEU A 717 12.41 -31.53 -23.85
N ASN A 718 11.13 -31.76 -23.58
CA ASN A 718 10.05 -30.80 -23.76
C ASN A 718 9.23 -30.74 -22.45
N TRP A 719 8.92 -29.53 -21.98
CA TRP A 719 8.12 -29.29 -20.77
C TRP A 719 7.30 -27.99 -20.91
N ASN A 720 6.27 -27.84 -20.08
CA ASN A 720 5.55 -26.58 -19.96
C ASN A 720 6.08 -25.79 -18.75
N PRO A 721 6.66 -24.58 -18.92
CA PRO A 721 7.14 -23.78 -17.80
C PRO A 721 6.01 -23.23 -16.91
N VAL A 722 4.77 -23.11 -17.40
CA VAL A 722 3.61 -22.63 -16.63
C VAL A 722 3.27 -23.54 -15.45
N ASN A 723 3.06 -22.96 -14.26
CA ASN A 723 2.85 -23.62 -12.95
C ASN A 723 4.04 -24.50 -12.53
#